data_AF-B3SAH9-F1
#
_entry.id   AF-B3SAH9-F1
#
_cell.length_a   1.000
_cell.length_b   1.000
_cell.length_c   1.000
_cell.angle_alpha   90.00
_cell.angle_beta   90.00
_cell.angle_gamma   90.00
#
_symmetry.space_group_name_H-M   'P 1'
#
loop_
_entity.id
_entity.type
_entity.pdbx_description
1 polymer ?
#
loop_
_entity_poly.entity_id
_entity_poly.type
_entity_poly.pdbx_seq_one_letter_code
_entity_poly.pdbx_strand_id
1 'polypeptide(L)'
;MADEHTLSYFSIFTLPNELIVYLFRFLHGVDLARLCMVCRWLNHFIAHDEVTWKQTIHAELTTSPLMLIHETHKDFYKRAYLGLYRYVTALVIPPLVKEFNNRAKNADHHVRNSYFIEKNYSYGHYLNEYALLHNTSIMDDPDRSLRLYCYLCAASKHGYEVWATKLCQQGAKLTESNISIKDWVIYDWSFCPLGFATYENNVEMVKTLIKLGIRYQSPDPQYVLQIDNNLSIDSPVQIAALVALRGIICKVLVSIRDEAYLLKVFLKSLSLPSYYQAVFQGDLHELNRLTRDSQVDLDTFDDYYMTALSFSILIGREDVARYIYKLKKNVLIGNCIADFVGVALADIEFKVLEIIREHDFDCYKAVVFNIFADEKYFTASSHKDVLQIILSDLNDENIFYEACQSAITSQNSRIALLLLSDLPKLLQLRMNSVNDEQELLRQIVSTRKNVIANYGKELILHAAAFRQGHCIRVLITNGAPLLEVIDEVTEYSCQYLGSFIEIPNYFVIASNSKYKLLHQFLWQLSNANFDVNAIIETLQFYTFAKEIADLPICQTTKQALNKILPQIILRIMHCDWRKAILMDSQLQTRLDKISYTLLENLMFLSQNYDVNARHRCNIHPGDTALFIAARSGNVAWIQLFLQAGADRQIKNYCQEKLIHCIGKPSKECMHLIKNYNSCPLPSKPY
;
A
#
# COMPACT_ATOMS: atom_id res chain seq x y z
N MET A 1 -9.80 56.61 7.38
CA MET A 1 -10.34 57.42 6.27
C MET A 1 -9.20 58.29 5.74
N ALA A 2 -9.01 58.26 4.41
CA ALA A 2 -7.88 58.73 3.58
C ALA A 2 -6.65 57.79 3.55
N ASP A 3 -6.22 57.18 2.44
CA ASP A 3 -6.73 57.10 1.07
C ASP A 3 -6.21 55.79 0.43
N GLU A 4 -7.11 54.85 0.13
CA GLU A 4 -6.83 53.52 -0.47
C GLU A 4 -7.02 53.50 -2.00
N HIS A 5 -7.17 54.66 -2.63
CA HIS A 5 -7.48 54.75 -4.05
C HIS A 5 -6.27 55.14 -4.91
N THR A 6 -5.43 54.16 -5.21
CA THR A 6 -4.85 54.00 -6.56
C THR A 6 -4.47 52.53 -6.79
N LEU A 7 -5.48 51.65 -6.82
CA LEU A 7 -5.37 50.36 -7.49
C LEU A 7 -5.09 50.62 -8.97
N SER A 8 -3.84 50.48 -9.38
CA SER A 8 -3.45 50.61 -10.78
C SER A 8 -4.22 49.58 -11.62
N TYR A 9 -4.99 50.09 -12.56
CA TYR A 9 -5.86 49.40 -13.51
C TYR A 9 -5.16 48.24 -14.22
N PHE A 10 -5.49 47.01 -13.86
CA PHE A 10 -5.58 45.96 -14.87
C PHE A 10 -6.97 46.07 -15.48
N SER A 11 -7.05 46.38 -16.77
CA SER A 11 -8.31 46.50 -17.52
C SER A 11 -9.18 45.23 -17.47
N ILE A 12 -8.62 44.09 -17.08
CA ILE A 12 -9.38 42.85 -16.89
C ILE A 12 -10.35 42.92 -15.69
N PHE A 13 -10.06 43.75 -14.68
CA PHE A 13 -10.91 43.90 -13.49
C PHE A 13 -12.09 44.84 -13.68
N THR A 14 -12.21 45.48 -14.85
CA THR A 14 -13.43 46.19 -15.24
C THR A 14 -14.44 45.26 -15.92
N LEU A 15 -14.07 43.99 -16.16
CA LEU A 15 -14.98 42.99 -16.71
C LEU A 15 -15.87 42.39 -15.60
N PRO A 16 -17.12 42.03 -15.92
CA PRO A 16 -17.96 41.20 -15.05
C PRO A 16 -17.24 39.91 -14.63
N ASN A 17 -17.45 39.47 -13.40
CA ASN A 17 -16.83 38.26 -12.85
C ASN A 17 -17.10 37.03 -13.73
N GLU A 18 -18.27 36.93 -14.36
CA GLU A 18 -18.63 35.85 -15.26
C GLU A 18 -17.73 35.81 -16.51
N LEU A 19 -17.37 36.98 -17.05
CA LEU A 19 -16.47 37.08 -18.20
C LEU A 19 -15.03 36.77 -17.81
N ILE A 20 -14.60 37.18 -16.62
CA ILE A 20 -13.27 36.83 -16.08
C ILE A 20 -13.14 35.31 -15.92
N VAL A 21 -14.14 34.65 -15.31
CA VAL A 21 -14.18 33.19 -15.18
C VAL A 21 -14.21 32.53 -16.56
N TYR A 22 -14.97 33.07 -17.51
CA TYR A 22 -14.99 32.57 -18.88
C TYR A 22 -13.63 32.66 -19.58
N LEU A 23 -12.89 33.77 -19.40
CA LEU A 23 -11.53 33.93 -19.92
C LEU A 23 -10.56 32.92 -19.29
N PHE A 24 -10.68 32.68 -17.99
CA PHE A 24 -9.83 31.73 -17.27
C PHE A 24 -10.00 30.28 -17.75
N ARG A 25 -11.15 29.91 -18.32
CA ARG A 25 -11.36 28.58 -18.93
C ARG A 25 -10.48 28.30 -20.15
N PHE A 26 -9.91 29.33 -20.76
CA PHE A 26 -8.99 29.17 -21.90
C PHE A 26 -7.53 29.07 -21.48
N LEU A 27 -7.23 29.27 -20.20
CA LEU A 27 -5.87 29.21 -19.67
C LEU A 27 -5.56 27.82 -19.16
N HIS A 28 -4.29 27.41 -19.31
CA HIS A 28 -3.83 26.22 -18.63
C HIS A 28 -3.76 26.44 -17.13
N GLY A 29 -3.91 25.37 -16.34
CA GLY A 29 -3.83 25.51 -14.88
C GLY A 29 -2.48 26.06 -14.39
N VAL A 30 -1.40 25.86 -15.15
CA VAL A 30 -0.10 26.49 -14.86
C VAL A 30 -0.15 28.01 -15.05
N ASP A 31 -0.88 28.51 -16.04
CA ASP A 31 -1.02 29.93 -16.29
C ASP A 31 -1.97 30.56 -15.28
N LEU A 32 -3.01 29.84 -14.86
CA LEU A 32 -3.83 30.23 -13.71
C LEU A 32 -3.00 30.34 -12.42
N ALA A 33 -2.11 29.38 -12.17
CA ALA A 33 -1.20 29.42 -11.03
C ALA A 33 -0.22 30.59 -11.12
N ARG A 34 0.34 30.87 -12.32
CA ARG A 34 1.20 32.04 -12.56
C ARG A 34 0.44 33.34 -12.32
N LEU A 35 -0.80 33.46 -12.80
CA LEU A 35 -1.66 34.63 -12.56
C LEU A 35 -1.93 34.86 -11.06
N CYS A 36 -2.12 33.79 -10.27
CA CYS A 36 -2.21 33.91 -8.81
C CYS A 36 -0.96 34.58 -8.20
N MET A 37 0.21 34.47 -8.83
CA MET A 37 1.45 35.07 -8.32
C MET A 37 1.63 36.54 -8.74
N VAL A 38 0.89 37.02 -9.75
CA VAL A 38 1.04 38.38 -10.28
C VAL A 38 0.55 39.44 -9.28
N CYS A 39 -0.61 39.23 -8.65
CA CYS A 39 -1.11 40.15 -7.63
C CYS A 39 -2.04 39.47 -6.60
N ARG A 40 -2.18 40.10 -5.42
CA ARG A 40 -3.01 39.58 -4.32
C ARG A 40 -4.48 39.40 -4.69
N TRP A 41 -5.01 40.26 -5.57
CA TRP A 41 -6.41 40.19 -5.98
C TRP A 41 -6.69 38.99 -6.89
N LEU A 42 -5.84 38.75 -7.90
CA LEU A 42 -5.90 37.53 -8.73
C LEU A 42 -5.72 36.27 -7.90
N ASN A 43 -4.79 36.30 -6.93
CA ASN A 43 -4.67 35.20 -5.99
C ASN A 43 -5.98 34.97 -5.23
N HIS A 44 -6.57 36.01 -4.65
CA HIS A 44 -7.83 35.87 -3.90
C HIS A 44 -8.95 35.30 -4.78
N PHE A 45 -9.08 35.82 -6.01
CA PHE A 45 -10.12 35.43 -6.96
C PHE A 45 -9.93 34.02 -7.51
N ILE A 46 -8.74 33.68 -8.00
CA ILE A 46 -8.46 32.39 -8.65
C ILE A 46 -8.20 31.28 -7.63
N ALA A 47 -7.53 31.58 -6.50
CA ALA A 47 -7.10 30.53 -5.58
C ALA A 47 -8.26 29.80 -4.89
N HIS A 48 -9.40 30.48 -4.71
CA HIS A 48 -10.57 29.94 -4.04
C HIS A 48 -11.70 29.59 -5.02
N ASP A 49 -11.49 29.76 -6.32
CA ASP A 49 -12.46 29.38 -7.35
C ASP A 49 -12.36 27.89 -7.69
N GLU A 50 -13.01 27.08 -6.86
CA GLU A 50 -13.09 25.63 -7.05
C GLU A 50 -13.70 25.23 -8.40
N VAL A 51 -14.57 26.06 -8.99
CA VAL A 51 -15.23 25.74 -10.27
C VAL A 51 -14.22 25.83 -11.40
N THR A 52 -13.44 26.91 -11.45
CA THR A 52 -12.39 27.08 -12.48
C THR A 52 -11.32 26.00 -12.37
N TRP A 53 -10.85 25.68 -11.16
CA TRP A 53 -9.87 24.59 -10.98
C TRP A 53 -10.44 23.23 -11.35
N LYS A 54 -11.68 22.93 -10.98
CA LYS A 54 -12.36 21.68 -11.38
C LYS A 54 -12.46 21.56 -12.90
N GLN A 55 -12.87 22.62 -13.58
CA GLN A 55 -12.97 22.64 -15.05
C GLN A 55 -11.61 22.45 -15.72
N THR A 56 -10.58 23.10 -15.18
CA THR A 56 -9.20 22.94 -15.65
C THR A 56 -8.74 21.49 -15.52
N ILE A 57 -8.96 20.87 -14.36
CA ILE A 57 -8.63 19.45 -14.13
C ILE A 57 -9.37 18.54 -15.11
N HIS A 58 -10.66 18.78 -15.34
CA HIS A 58 -11.47 18.00 -16.29
C HIS A 58 -10.99 18.17 -17.74
N ALA A 59 -10.49 19.35 -18.11
CA ALA A 59 -9.98 19.61 -19.45
C ALA A 59 -8.56 19.07 -19.66
N GLU A 60 -7.77 18.91 -18.60
CA GLU A 60 -6.34 18.64 -18.70
C GLU A 60 -5.91 17.26 -18.23
N LEU A 61 -6.46 16.79 -17.12
CA LEU A 61 -5.96 15.66 -16.36
C LEU A 61 -6.98 14.51 -16.32
N THR A 62 -8.14 14.75 -15.70
CA THR A 62 -9.14 13.71 -15.40
C THR A 62 -10.52 14.31 -15.16
N THR A 63 -11.55 13.60 -15.61
CA THR A 63 -12.97 13.85 -15.33
C THR A 63 -13.42 13.32 -13.97
N SER A 64 -12.62 12.47 -13.33
CA SER A 64 -12.93 11.82 -12.05
C SER A 64 -11.76 11.97 -11.07
N PRO A 65 -11.43 13.20 -10.62
CA PRO A 65 -10.28 13.44 -9.75
C PRO A 65 -10.42 12.73 -8.40
N LEU A 66 -9.41 11.92 -8.06
CA LEU A 66 -9.28 11.29 -6.74
C LEU A 66 -8.73 12.29 -5.72
N MET A 67 -9.65 13.03 -5.11
CA MET A 67 -9.37 14.04 -4.08
C MET A 67 -8.96 13.39 -2.75
N LEU A 68 -7.93 13.93 -2.11
CA LEU A 68 -7.55 13.57 -0.75
C LEU A 68 -8.41 14.31 0.28
N ILE A 69 -8.37 13.82 1.52
CA ILE A 69 -9.09 14.43 2.64
C ILE A 69 -8.61 15.88 2.80
N HIS A 70 -9.57 16.82 2.75
CA HIS A 70 -9.37 18.28 2.80
C HIS A 70 -8.51 18.88 1.67
N GLU A 71 -8.32 18.16 0.57
CA GLU A 71 -7.65 18.68 -0.62
C GLU A 71 -8.62 19.56 -1.43
N THR A 72 -8.19 20.75 -1.84
CA THR A 72 -8.91 21.61 -2.80
C THR A 72 -8.59 21.21 -4.24
N HIS A 73 -9.41 21.59 -5.23
CA HIS A 73 -9.07 21.31 -6.64
C HIS A 73 -7.74 21.97 -7.02
N LYS A 74 -7.43 23.14 -6.47
CA LYS A 74 -6.12 23.78 -6.65
C LYS A 74 -4.97 22.93 -6.10
N ASP A 75 -5.13 22.36 -4.91
CA ASP A 75 -4.11 21.50 -4.29
C ASP A 75 -3.91 20.21 -5.10
N PHE A 76 -5.00 19.60 -5.58
CA PHE A 76 -4.96 18.45 -6.48
C PHE A 76 -4.16 18.78 -7.76
N TYR A 77 -4.47 19.91 -8.40
CA TYR A 77 -3.76 20.34 -9.61
C TYR A 77 -2.28 20.60 -9.33
N LYS A 78 -1.96 21.27 -8.21
CA LYS A 78 -0.59 21.51 -7.76
C LYS A 78 0.17 20.19 -7.54
N ARG A 79 -0.48 19.19 -6.94
CA ARG A 79 0.09 17.85 -6.74
C ARG A 79 0.37 17.17 -8.07
N ALA A 80 -0.56 17.19 -9.02
CA ALA A 80 -0.36 16.64 -10.36
C ALA A 80 0.79 17.35 -11.12
N TYR A 81 0.85 18.68 -11.01
CA TYR A 81 1.88 19.51 -11.63
C TYR A 81 3.27 19.19 -11.07
N LEU A 82 3.41 19.14 -9.75
CA LEU A 82 4.70 18.87 -9.10
C LEU A 82 5.11 17.38 -9.18
N GLY A 83 4.15 16.46 -9.18
CA GLY A 83 4.38 15.03 -8.94
C GLY A 83 4.60 14.73 -7.45
N LEU A 84 4.40 13.47 -7.05
CA LEU A 84 4.53 13.07 -5.64
C LEU A 84 5.96 13.22 -5.14
N TYR A 85 6.95 12.96 -5.98
CA TYR A 85 8.36 13.10 -5.60
C TYR A 85 8.67 14.52 -5.11
N ARG A 86 8.38 15.54 -5.93
CA ARG A 86 8.69 16.93 -5.58
C ARG A 86 7.83 17.43 -4.43
N TYR A 87 6.58 16.97 -4.36
CA TYR A 87 5.68 17.31 -3.27
C TYR A 87 6.20 16.77 -1.93
N VAL A 88 6.59 15.49 -1.87
CA VAL A 88 7.11 14.85 -0.64
C VAL A 88 8.51 15.36 -0.30
N THR A 89 9.41 15.51 -1.29
CA THR A 89 10.78 15.96 -1.03
C THR A 89 10.85 17.41 -0.55
N ALA A 90 9.89 18.26 -0.90
CA ALA A 90 9.76 19.61 -0.35
C ALA A 90 9.40 19.63 1.15
N LEU A 91 8.83 18.54 1.68
CA LEU A 91 8.43 18.44 3.08
C LEU A 91 9.56 17.95 3.99
N VAL A 92 10.60 17.33 3.44
CA VAL A 92 11.63 16.61 4.21
C VAL A 92 13.03 17.21 4.08
N ILE A 93 13.88 16.94 5.08
CA ILE A 93 15.26 17.41 5.10
C ILE A 93 16.09 16.82 3.93
N PRO A 94 17.04 17.57 3.32
CA PRO A 94 17.84 17.09 2.19
C PRO A 94 18.62 15.78 2.43
N PRO A 95 19.19 15.51 3.62
CA PRO A 95 19.83 14.22 3.90
C PRO A 95 18.89 13.02 3.74
N LEU A 96 17.61 13.20 4.11
CA LEU A 96 16.60 12.14 4.00
C LEU A 96 16.21 11.91 2.53
N VAL A 97 16.15 12.97 1.71
CA VAL A 97 15.96 12.84 0.26
C VAL A 97 17.09 12.02 -0.38
N LYS A 98 18.34 12.23 0.05
CA LYS A 98 19.48 11.42 -0.42
C LYS A 98 19.31 9.95 -0.03
N GLU A 99 18.84 9.69 1.18
CA GLU A 99 18.54 8.34 1.64
C GLU A 99 17.41 7.67 0.84
N PHE A 100 16.32 8.39 0.55
CA PHE A 100 15.24 7.88 -0.32
C PHE A 100 15.80 7.47 -1.68
N ASN A 101 16.60 8.33 -2.30
CA ASN A 101 17.23 8.05 -3.59
C ASN A 101 18.13 6.81 -3.54
N ASN A 102 18.84 6.57 -2.44
CA ASN A 102 19.70 5.40 -2.29
C ASN A 102 18.89 4.12 -2.06
N ARG A 103 17.88 4.16 -1.18
CA ARG A 103 17.04 3.00 -0.87
C ARG A 103 16.17 2.60 -2.07
N ALA A 104 15.63 3.55 -2.81
CA ALA A 104 14.80 3.29 -4.00
C ALA A 104 15.56 2.54 -5.11
N LYS A 105 16.89 2.69 -5.21
CA LYS A 105 17.70 1.93 -6.18
C LYS A 105 17.75 0.43 -5.89
N ASN A 106 17.64 0.07 -4.62
CA ASN A 106 17.70 -1.31 -4.12
C ASN A 106 16.32 -1.85 -3.75
N ALA A 107 15.25 -1.10 -4.05
CA ALA A 107 13.89 -1.54 -3.81
C ALA A 107 13.49 -2.62 -4.82
N ASP A 108 12.32 -3.23 -4.60
CA ASP A 108 11.71 -4.08 -5.62
C ASP A 108 11.48 -3.31 -6.93
N HIS A 109 11.37 -4.08 -7.99
CA HIS A 109 11.22 -3.62 -9.37
C HIS A 109 10.13 -2.54 -9.55
N HIS A 110 8.92 -2.81 -9.05
CA HIS A 110 7.79 -1.89 -9.16
C HIS A 110 8.03 -0.59 -8.40
N VAL A 111 8.47 -0.66 -7.14
CA VAL A 111 8.69 0.53 -6.31
C VAL A 111 9.80 1.40 -6.89
N ARG A 112 10.87 0.78 -7.39
CA ARG A 112 11.95 1.47 -8.08
C ARG A 112 11.45 2.19 -9.34
N ASN A 113 10.66 1.52 -10.18
CA ASN A 113 10.10 2.07 -11.42
C ASN A 113 9.14 3.22 -11.16
N SER A 114 8.24 3.06 -10.19
CA SER A 114 7.30 4.09 -9.79
C SER A 114 8.00 5.30 -9.20
N TYR A 115 9.01 5.10 -8.35
CA TYR A 115 9.84 6.18 -7.83
C TYR A 115 10.59 6.92 -8.95
N PHE A 116 11.10 6.19 -9.95
CA PHE A 116 11.75 6.78 -11.12
C PHE A 116 10.81 7.66 -11.94
N ILE A 117 9.60 7.18 -12.22
CA ILE A 117 8.57 7.94 -12.93
C ILE A 117 8.27 9.23 -12.17
N GLU A 118 7.94 9.14 -10.88
CA GLU A 118 7.59 10.29 -10.06
C GLU A 118 8.69 11.34 -9.95
N LYS A 119 9.94 10.89 -9.90
CA LYS A 119 11.10 11.77 -9.77
C LYS A 119 11.32 12.61 -11.02
N ASN A 120 11.12 12.03 -12.20
CA ASN A 120 11.55 12.61 -13.47
C ASN A 120 10.39 13.09 -14.35
N TYR A 121 9.18 12.56 -14.15
CA TYR A 121 8.04 12.79 -15.01
C TYR A 121 6.82 13.18 -14.16
N SER A 122 6.38 14.42 -14.34
CA SER A 122 5.12 14.93 -13.77
C SER A 122 4.39 15.74 -14.84
N TYR A 123 3.14 16.12 -14.56
CA TYR A 123 2.41 16.96 -15.50
C TYR A 123 3.11 18.31 -15.76
N GLY A 124 3.76 18.88 -14.74
CA GLY A 124 4.53 20.11 -14.89
C GLY A 124 5.79 19.94 -15.74
N HIS A 125 6.48 18.80 -15.68
CA HIS A 125 7.59 18.52 -16.61
C HIS A 125 7.08 18.48 -18.05
N TYR A 126 5.98 17.78 -18.28
CA TYR A 126 5.35 17.69 -19.60
C TYR A 126 4.96 19.07 -20.14
N LEU A 127 4.33 19.94 -19.34
CA LEU A 127 3.96 21.29 -19.78
C LEU A 127 5.19 22.14 -20.14
N ASN A 128 6.27 22.06 -19.35
CA ASN A 128 7.51 22.79 -19.63
C ASN A 128 8.16 22.31 -20.93
N GLU A 129 8.20 21.00 -21.17
CA GLU A 129 8.74 20.44 -22.42
C GLU A 129 7.84 20.74 -23.62
N TYR A 130 6.52 20.63 -23.45
CA TYR A 130 5.54 20.90 -24.51
C TYR A 130 5.65 22.34 -25.02
N ALA A 131 5.83 23.31 -24.10
CA ALA A 131 6.03 24.71 -24.45
C ALA A 131 7.32 24.94 -25.28
N LEU A 132 8.37 24.14 -25.05
CA LEU A 132 9.64 24.23 -25.78
C LEU A 132 9.57 23.54 -27.16
N LEU A 133 8.80 22.46 -27.28
CA LEU A 133 8.75 21.58 -28.46
C LEU A 133 7.73 22.01 -29.52
N HIS A 134 6.92 23.05 -29.29
CA HIS A 134 6.00 23.59 -30.31
C HIS A 134 6.68 24.07 -31.60
N ASN A 135 8.01 24.21 -31.60
CA ASN A 135 8.80 24.69 -32.73
C ASN A 135 9.74 23.63 -33.37
N THR A 136 9.76 22.38 -32.89
CA THR A 136 10.67 21.33 -33.40
C THR A 136 9.92 20.12 -33.95
N SER A 137 10.36 19.64 -35.13
CA SER A 137 9.81 18.47 -35.80
C SER A 137 10.01 17.19 -34.97
N ILE A 138 9.05 16.28 -35.02
CA ILE A 138 9.08 14.97 -34.34
C ILE A 138 10.30 14.14 -34.78
N MET A 139 10.81 14.35 -35.99
CA MET A 139 11.91 13.58 -36.56
C MET A 139 13.29 13.90 -35.95
N ASP A 140 13.41 15.02 -35.23
CA ASP A 140 14.72 15.53 -34.76
C ASP A 140 15.07 15.13 -33.32
N ASP A 141 14.17 14.44 -32.60
CA ASP A 141 14.36 14.06 -31.19
C ASP A 141 14.06 12.56 -30.96
N PRO A 142 15.07 11.68 -31.05
CA PRO A 142 14.89 10.24 -30.88
C PRO A 142 14.40 9.87 -29.47
N ASP A 143 14.58 10.73 -28.48
CA ASP A 143 14.18 10.49 -27.09
C ASP A 143 12.72 10.90 -26.83
N ARG A 144 12.06 11.61 -27.77
CA ARG A 144 10.68 12.10 -27.59
C ARG A 144 9.67 10.97 -27.39
N SER A 145 9.79 9.88 -28.15
CA SER A 145 8.91 8.70 -27.99
C SER A 145 8.99 8.14 -26.57
N LEU A 146 10.20 7.99 -26.06
CA LEU A 146 10.45 7.47 -24.72
C LEU A 146 9.92 8.42 -23.63
N ARG A 147 10.08 9.74 -23.80
CA ARG A 147 9.52 10.71 -22.84
C ARG A 147 7.99 10.69 -22.82
N LEU A 148 7.35 10.67 -24.00
CA LEU A 148 5.89 10.52 -24.10
C LEU A 148 5.40 9.23 -23.45
N TYR A 149 6.13 8.12 -23.63
CA TYR A 149 5.86 6.85 -22.95
C TYR A 149 5.95 6.98 -21.42
N CYS A 150 7.01 7.61 -20.89
CA CYS A 150 7.15 7.84 -19.45
C CYS A 150 6.05 8.76 -18.87
N TYR A 151 5.64 9.80 -19.61
CA TYR A 151 4.48 10.61 -19.23
C TYR A 151 3.19 9.81 -19.23
N LEU A 152 3.02 8.86 -20.17
CA LEU A 152 1.85 7.99 -20.20
C LEU A 152 1.84 7.03 -19.00
N CYS A 153 3.01 6.52 -18.59
CA CYS A 153 3.16 5.77 -17.34
C CYS A 153 2.74 6.60 -16.12
N ALA A 154 3.18 7.87 -16.02
CA ALA A 154 2.78 8.77 -14.94
C ALA A 154 1.26 9.04 -14.94
N ALA A 155 0.68 9.33 -16.11
CA ALA A 155 -0.76 9.52 -16.25
C ALA A 155 -1.54 8.26 -15.86
N SER A 156 -1.04 7.07 -16.21
CA SER A 156 -1.66 5.78 -15.90
C SER A 156 -1.63 5.46 -14.41
N LYS A 157 -0.50 5.75 -13.74
CA LYS A 157 -0.37 5.61 -12.30
C LYS A 157 -1.42 6.42 -11.54
N HIS A 158 -1.66 7.66 -11.95
CA HIS A 158 -2.58 8.55 -11.24
C HIS A 158 -4.03 8.52 -11.75
N GLY A 159 -4.31 7.79 -12.82
CA GLY A 159 -5.63 7.78 -13.44
C GLY A 159 -5.99 9.10 -14.16
N TYR A 160 -5.01 9.74 -14.80
CA TYR A 160 -5.21 10.97 -15.57
C TYR A 160 -5.59 10.65 -17.02
N GLU A 161 -6.81 10.15 -17.23
CA GLU A 161 -7.28 9.63 -18.52
C GLU A 161 -7.35 10.67 -19.64
N VAL A 162 -7.63 11.93 -19.30
CA VAL A 162 -7.68 13.03 -20.27
C VAL A 162 -6.27 13.35 -20.74
N TRP A 163 -5.30 13.37 -19.83
CA TRP A 163 -3.90 13.57 -20.19
C TRP A 163 -3.34 12.37 -20.98
N ALA A 164 -3.64 11.14 -20.56
CA ALA A 164 -3.26 9.92 -21.29
C ALA A 164 -3.78 9.94 -22.73
N THR A 165 -5.02 10.40 -22.95
CA THR A 165 -5.60 10.55 -24.29
C THR A 165 -4.78 11.54 -25.14
N LYS A 166 -4.43 12.71 -24.58
CA LYS A 166 -3.60 13.72 -25.27
C LYS A 166 -2.20 13.18 -25.61
N LEU A 167 -1.60 12.40 -24.72
CA LEU A 167 -0.30 11.77 -24.96
C LEU A 167 -0.36 10.76 -26.12
N CYS A 168 -1.38 9.90 -26.16
CA CYS A 168 -1.57 8.97 -27.29
C CYS A 168 -1.84 9.70 -28.61
N GLN A 169 -2.58 10.82 -28.59
CA GLN A 169 -2.75 11.68 -29.77
C GLN A 169 -1.42 12.26 -30.28
N GLN A 170 -0.45 12.48 -29.38
CA GLN A 170 0.90 12.93 -29.72
C GLN A 170 1.85 11.81 -30.13
N GLY A 171 1.36 10.57 -30.20
CA GLY A 171 2.15 9.40 -30.61
C GLY A 171 2.78 8.62 -29.46
N ALA A 172 2.34 8.82 -28.21
CA ALA A 172 2.77 7.95 -27.11
C ALA A 172 2.33 6.49 -27.39
N LYS A 173 3.29 5.56 -27.35
CA LYS A 173 3.02 4.13 -27.48
C LYS A 173 2.55 3.53 -26.15
N LEU A 174 1.82 2.41 -26.20
CA LEU A 174 1.41 1.67 -24.99
C LEU A 174 2.45 0.62 -24.58
N THR A 175 3.35 0.27 -25.49
CA THR A 175 4.53 -0.57 -25.24
C THR A 175 5.75 0.06 -25.91
N GLU A 176 6.92 -0.08 -25.29
CA GLU A 176 8.20 0.31 -25.87
C GLU A 176 9.24 -0.77 -25.55
N SER A 177 9.79 -1.42 -26.58
CA SER A 177 10.61 -2.62 -26.44
C SER A 177 12.09 -2.34 -26.12
N ASN A 178 12.54 -1.09 -26.28
CA ASN A 178 13.94 -0.69 -26.08
C ASN A 178 14.03 0.54 -25.16
N ILE A 179 13.74 0.34 -23.87
CA ILE A 179 13.90 1.39 -22.85
C ILE A 179 15.34 1.35 -22.33
N SER A 180 16.25 2.00 -23.05
CA SER A 180 17.59 2.29 -22.54
C SER A 180 17.61 3.71 -21.97
N ILE A 181 17.44 3.83 -20.65
CA ILE A 181 17.56 5.12 -19.97
C ILE A 181 18.98 5.21 -19.42
N LYS A 182 19.72 6.27 -19.78
CA LYS A 182 21.07 6.53 -19.25
C LYS A 182 21.05 6.44 -17.72
N ASP A 183 21.99 5.68 -17.16
CA ASP A 183 22.18 5.40 -15.72
C ASP A 183 21.12 4.50 -15.03
N TRP A 184 20.06 4.07 -15.73
CA TRP A 184 19.01 3.19 -15.21
C TRP A 184 18.70 2.08 -16.21
N VAL A 185 19.29 0.91 -15.97
CA VAL A 185 18.98 -0.27 -16.77
C VAL A 185 17.64 -0.82 -16.30
N ILE A 186 16.55 -0.39 -16.96
CA ILE A 186 15.19 -0.88 -16.70
C ILE A 186 14.97 -2.13 -17.58
N TYR A 187 15.51 -3.28 -17.19
CA TYR A 187 15.11 -4.58 -17.76
C TYR A 187 13.79 -5.05 -17.13
N ASP A 188 12.76 -4.22 -17.19
CA ASP A 188 11.60 -4.41 -16.35
C ASP A 188 10.30 -4.39 -17.15
N TRP A 189 9.80 -5.60 -17.39
CA TRP A 189 8.52 -5.85 -18.06
C TRP A 189 7.31 -5.25 -17.30
N SER A 190 7.48 -4.86 -16.03
CA SER A 190 6.47 -4.10 -15.26
C SER A 190 6.43 -2.61 -15.62
N PHE A 191 7.42 -2.09 -16.34
CA PHE A 191 7.50 -0.69 -16.74
C PHE A 191 6.62 -0.42 -17.97
N CYS A 192 5.31 -0.50 -17.78
CA CYS A 192 4.33 -0.14 -18.81
C CYS A 192 3.11 0.58 -18.24
N PRO A 193 2.40 1.39 -19.06
CA PRO A 193 1.19 2.09 -18.66
C PRO A 193 0.17 1.18 -17.97
N LEU A 194 -0.04 -0.02 -18.51
CA LEU A 194 -0.96 -1.02 -17.96
C LEU A 194 -0.49 -1.56 -16.61
N GLY A 195 0.81 -1.77 -16.45
CA GLY A 195 1.44 -2.11 -15.18
C GLY A 195 1.11 -1.08 -14.10
N PHE A 196 1.39 0.20 -14.37
CA PHE A 196 1.09 1.27 -13.42
C PHE A 196 -0.39 1.36 -13.04
N ALA A 197 -1.30 1.24 -14.01
CA ALA A 197 -2.74 1.26 -13.74
C ALA A 197 -3.20 0.06 -12.90
N THR A 198 -2.66 -1.14 -13.17
CA THR A 198 -3.00 -2.37 -12.42
C THR A 198 -2.41 -2.41 -11.01
N TYR A 199 -1.20 -1.86 -10.79
CA TYR A 199 -0.62 -1.75 -9.44
C TYR A 199 -1.38 -0.76 -8.55
N GLU A 200 -1.91 0.31 -9.13
CA GLU A 200 -2.73 1.30 -8.42
C GLU A 200 -4.22 0.88 -8.34
N ASN A 201 -4.55 -0.34 -8.79
CA ASN A 201 -5.90 -0.91 -8.81
C ASN A 201 -6.94 0.01 -9.50
N ASN A 202 -6.54 0.70 -10.57
CA ASN A 202 -7.42 1.60 -11.32
C ASN A 202 -8.04 0.92 -12.55
N VAL A 203 -9.16 0.23 -12.32
CA VAL A 203 -9.91 -0.54 -13.34
C VAL A 203 -10.34 0.34 -14.53
N GLU A 204 -10.82 1.57 -14.26
CA GLU A 204 -11.24 2.48 -15.32
C GLU A 204 -10.08 2.95 -16.20
N MET A 205 -8.90 3.16 -15.60
CA MET A 205 -7.69 3.48 -16.35
C MET A 205 -7.20 2.27 -17.19
N VAL A 206 -7.31 1.04 -16.67
CA VAL A 206 -7.02 -0.19 -17.44
C VAL A 206 -7.91 -0.26 -18.69
N LYS A 207 -9.23 -0.08 -18.54
CA LYS A 207 -10.18 -0.04 -19.65
C LYS A 207 -9.87 1.09 -20.64
N THR A 208 -9.53 2.26 -20.12
CA THR A 208 -9.16 3.43 -20.93
C THR A 208 -7.93 3.13 -21.78
N LEU A 209 -6.87 2.55 -21.22
CA LEU A 209 -5.64 2.24 -21.95
C LEU A 209 -5.91 1.27 -23.11
N ILE A 210 -6.76 0.26 -22.92
CA ILE A 210 -7.17 -0.65 -23.99
C ILE A 210 -7.95 0.08 -25.09
N LYS A 211 -8.89 0.96 -24.71
CA LYS A 211 -9.62 1.82 -25.66
C LYS A 211 -8.67 2.75 -26.44
N LEU A 212 -7.64 3.27 -25.79
CA LEU A 212 -6.63 4.11 -26.44
C LEU A 212 -5.77 3.31 -27.43
N GLY A 213 -5.40 2.07 -27.11
CA GLY A 213 -4.67 1.20 -28.04
C GLY A 213 -5.48 0.87 -29.28
N ILE A 214 -6.76 0.53 -29.10
CA ILE A 214 -7.71 0.36 -30.20
C ILE A 214 -7.79 1.61 -31.08
N ARG A 215 -7.82 2.80 -30.48
CA ARG A 215 -8.04 4.04 -31.22
C ARG A 215 -6.80 4.53 -31.96
N TYR A 216 -5.62 4.42 -31.36
CA TYR A 216 -4.40 5.06 -31.84
C TYR A 216 -3.30 4.09 -32.30
N GLN A 217 -3.42 2.79 -31.99
CA GLN A 217 -2.41 1.75 -32.30
C GLN A 217 -3.00 0.50 -33.00
N SER A 218 -4.24 0.59 -33.50
CA SER A 218 -4.88 -0.42 -34.36
C SER A 218 -4.15 -0.53 -35.73
N PRO A 219 -4.07 -1.72 -36.36
CA PRO A 219 -4.88 -2.94 -36.14
C PRO A 219 -4.38 -3.92 -35.07
N ASP A 220 -3.12 -3.83 -34.64
CA ASP A 220 -2.49 -4.79 -33.73
C ASP A 220 -1.86 -4.07 -32.53
N PRO A 221 -2.68 -3.54 -31.61
CA PRO A 221 -2.15 -2.84 -30.45
C PRO A 221 -1.43 -3.82 -29.53
N GLN A 222 -0.25 -3.44 -29.08
CA GLN A 222 0.50 -4.14 -28.04
C GLN A 222 0.32 -3.40 -26.71
N TYR A 223 0.01 -4.15 -25.65
CA TYR A 223 -0.24 -3.58 -24.32
C TYR A 223 0.80 -4.02 -23.28
N VAL A 224 1.47 -5.13 -23.56
CA VAL A 224 2.48 -5.72 -22.69
C VAL A 224 3.63 -6.24 -23.55
N LEU A 225 4.84 -6.18 -23.00
CA LEU A 225 6.04 -6.64 -23.70
C LEU A 225 6.03 -8.16 -23.82
N GLN A 226 6.29 -8.67 -25.03
CA GLN A 226 6.53 -10.08 -25.25
C GLN A 226 7.92 -10.46 -24.75
N ILE A 227 8.04 -11.63 -24.14
CA ILE A 227 9.31 -12.15 -23.67
C ILE A 227 10.03 -12.77 -24.86
N ASP A 228 11.31 -12.43 -25.03
CA ASP A 228 12.12 -13.04 -26.06
C ASP A 228 12.46 -14.49 -25.65
N ASN A 229 11.99 -15.46 -26.44
CA ASN A 229 12.17 -16.89 -26.22
C ASN A 229 13.64 -17.33 -26.18
N ASN A 230 14.58 -16.48 -26.57
CA ASN A 230 16.01 -16.77 -26.56
C ASN A 230 16.70 -16.54 -25.19
N LEU A 231 16.00 -16.01 -24.20
CA LEU A 231 16.56 -15.73 -22.88
C LEU A 231 16.42 -16.96 -21.95
N SER A 232 17.54 -17.40 -21.35
CA SER A 232 17.54 -18.51 -20.38
C SER A 232 16.75 -18.14 -19.12
N ILE A 233 15.70 -18.92 -18.85
CA ILE A 233 14.72 -18.80 -17.75
C ILE A 233 15.37 -18.83 -16.35
N ASP A 234 16.63 -19.26 -16.24
CA ASP A 234 17.29 -19.51 -14.95
C ASP A 234 17.73 -18.24 -14.20
N SER A 235 17.50 -17.04 -14.76
CA SER A 235 17.81 -15.79 -14.07
C SER A 235 16.71 -15.40 -13.07
N PRO A 236 17.03 -15.16 -11.78
CA PRO A 236 16.07 -14.66 -10.79
C PRO A 236 15.34 -13.37 -11.23
N VAL A 237 15.98 -12.55 -12.06
CA VAL A 237 15.41 -11.32 -12.62
C VAL A 237 14.27 -11.62 -13.60
N GLN A 238 14.40 -12.67 -14.42
CA GLN A 238 13.35 -13.07 -15.35
C GLN A 238 12.15 -13.67 -14.63
N ILE A 239 12.40 -14.50 -13.61
CA ILE A 239 11.31 -15.05 -12.79
C ILE A 239 10.49 -13.93 -12.14
N ALA A 240 11.15 -12.92 -11.56
CA ALA A 240 10.46 -11.78 -10.96
C ALA A 240 9.63 -11.00 -12.00
N ALA A 241 10.16 -10.84 -13.21
CA ALA A 241 9.46 -10.17 -14.28
C ALA A 241 8.26 -10.94 -14.82
N LEU A 242 8.39 -12.26 -14.98
CA LEU A 242 7.30 -13.16 -15.36
C LEU A 242 6.16 -13.09 -14.35
N VAL A 243 6.48 -13.10 -13.04
CA VAL A 243 5.49 -12.95 -11.98
C VAL A 243 4.77 -11.60 -12.07
N ALA A 244 5.51 -10.51 -12.32
CA ALA A 244 4.91 -9.18 -12.50
C ALA A 244 4.00 -9.12 -13.72
N LEU A 245 4.47 -9.62 -14.86
CA LEU A 245 3.74 -9.62 -16.13
C LEU A 245 2.45 -10.45 -16.06
N ARG A 246 2.55 -11.66 -15.50
CA ARG A 246 1.40 -12.50 -15.19
C ARG A 246 0.39 -11.76 -14.34
N GLY A 247 0.84 -11.04 -13.31
CA GLY A 247 -0.06 -10.27 -12.47
C GLY A 247 -0.76 -9.11 -13.16
N ILE A 248 -0.10 -8.44 -14.11
CA ILE A 248 -0.72 -7.44 -14.96
C ILE A 248 -1.80 -8.08 -15.82
N ILE A 249 -1.49 -9.18 -16.53
CA ILE A 249 -2.43 -9.87 -17.42
C ILE A 249 -3.66 -10.34 -16.65
N CYS A 250 -3.48 -11.00 -15.51
CA CYS A 250 -4.61 -11.48 -14.73
C CYS A 250 -5.52 -10.32 -14.29
N LYS A 251 -4.96 -9.23 -13.74
CA LYS A 251 -5.76 -8.05 -13.33
C LYS A 251 -6.51 -7.43 -14.51
N VAL A 252 -5.90 -7.42 -15.69
CA VAL A 252 -6.52 -6.87 -16.91
C VAL A 252 -7.68 -7.75 -17.36
N LEU A 253 -7.48 -9.07 -17.47
CA LEU A 253 -8.52 -10.02 -17.86
C LEU A 253 -9.75 -9.87 -16.96
N VAL A 254 -9.52 -9.82 -15.65
CA VAL A 254 -10.57 -9.59 -14.64
C VAL A 254 -11.29 -8.26 -14.87
N SER A 255 -10.54 -7.19 -15.14
CA SER A 255 -11.08 -5.84 -15.32
C SER A 255 -11.96 -5.69 -16.57
N ILE A 256 -11.79 -6.56 -17.58
CA ILE A 256 -12.43 -6.41 -18.90
C ILE A 256 -13.26 -7.63 -19.34
N ARG A 257 -13.39 -8.67 -18.52
CA ARG A 257 -14.03 -9.94 -18.95
C ARG A 257 -15.47 -9.76 -19.42
N ASP A 258 -16.21 -8.83 -18.82
CA ASP A 258 -17.60 -8.52 -19.19
C ASP A 258 -17.69 -7.63 -20.44
N GLU A 259 -16.58 -7.05 -20.89
CA GLU A 259 -16.50 -6.20 -22.07
C GLU A 259 -15.89 -7.01 -23.24
N ALA A 260 -16.70 -7.89 -23.86
CA ALA A 260 -16.28 -8.83 -24.90
C ALA A 260 -15.44 -8.20 -26.03
N TYR A 261 -15.73 -6.96 -26.41
CA TYR A 261 -14.95 -6.20 -27.39
C TYR A 261 -13.51 -5.92 -26.92
N LEU A 262 -13.34 -5.43 -25.68
CA LEU A 262 -12.02 -5.14 -25.11
C LEU A 262 -11.24 -6.42 -24.86
N LEU A 263 -11.91 -7.44 -24.30
CA LEU A 263 -11.32 -8.74 -24.04
C LEU A 263 -10.76 -9.36 -25.32
N LYS A 264 -11.54 -9.36 -26.42
CA LYS A 264 -11.10 -9.90 -27.71
C LYS A 264 -9.84 -9.20 -28.23
N VAL A 265 -9.78 -7.87 -28.15
CA VAL A 265 -8.61 -7.11 -28.61
C VAL A 265 -7.40 -7.40 -27.73
N PHE A 266 -7.57 -7.41 -26.41
CA PHE A 266 -6.48 -7.67 -25.48
C PHE A 266 -5.92 -9.09 -25.67
N LEU A 267 -6.77 -10.12 -25.77
CA LEU A 267 -6.34 -11.50 -26.00
C LEU A 267 -5.59 -11.67 -27.33
N LYS A 268 -6.01 -10.96 -28.39
CA LYS A 268 -5.28 -10.96 -29.66
C LYS A 268 -3.86 -10.42 -29.50
N SER A 269 -3.66 -9.41 -28.65
CA SER A 269 -2.34 -8.81 -28.41
C SER A 269 -1.34 -9.76 -27.74
N LEU A 270 -1.82 -10.75 -26.99
CA LEU A 270 -0.98 -11.73 -26.29
C LEU A 270 -0.37 -12.77 -27.25
N SER A 271 -0.79 -12.81 -28.52
CA SER A 271 -0.25 -13.75 -29.53
C SER A 271 -0.30 -15.23 -29.13
N LEU A 272 -1.32 -15.61 -28.36
CA LEU A 272 -1.46 -16.96 -27.81
C LEU A 272 -1.72 -18.01 -28.91
N PRO A 273 -1.27 -19.26 -28.71
CA PRO A 273 -1.56 -20.37 -29.61
C PRO A 273 -3.05 -20.53 -29.91
N SER A 274 -3.36 -21.08 -31.09
CA SER A 274 -4.74 -21.17 -31.60
C SER A 274 -5.70 -21.96 -30.69
N TYR A 275 -5.22 -22.92 -29.90
CA TYR A 275 -6.08 -23.68 -28.98
C TYR A 275 -6.64 -22.82 -27.83
N TYR A 276 -5.95 -21.74 -27.44
CA TYR A 276 -6.51 -20.77 -26.49
C TYR A 276 -7.72 -20.06 -27.09
N GLN A 277 -7.83 -19.93 -28.41
CA GLN A 277 -9.03 -19.38 -29.04
C GLN A 277 -10.26 -20.26 -28.79
N ALA A 278 -10.10 -21.59 -28.81
CA ALA A 278 -11.16 -22.53 -28.47
C ALA A 278 -11.57 -22.39 -26.98
N VAL A 279 -10.61 -22.13 -26.09
CA VAL A 279 -10.87 -21.81 -24.67
C VAL A 279 -11.68 -20.51 -24.53
N PHE A 280 -11.26 -19.44 -25.23
CA PHE A 280 -11.92 -18.14 -25.15
C PHE A 280 -13.33 -18.13 -25.75
N GLN A 281 -13.54 -18.91 -26.80
CA GLN A 281 -14.86 -19.12 -27.42
C GLN A 281 -15.68 -20.18 -26.67
N GLY A 282 -15.03 -20.98 -25.82
CA GLY A 282 -15.51 -22.22 -25.19
C GLY A 282 -16.15 -23.19 -26.17
N ASP A 283 -15.46 -23.40 -27.28
CA ASP A 283 -15.77 -24.47 -28.21
C ASP A 283 -15.19 -25.78 -27.66
N LEU A 284 -15.99 -26.50 -26.88
CA LEU A 284 -15.60 -27.78 -26.29
C LEU A 284 -15.35 -28.86 -27.36
N HIS A 285 -15.98 -28.77 -28.52
CA HIS A 285 -15.77 -29.74 -29.60
C HIS A 285 -14.40 -29.56 -30.22
N GLU A 286 -14.04 -28.31 -30.53
CA GLU A 286 -12.70 -27.99 -31.05
C GLU A 286 -11.62 -28.26 -30.01
N LEU A 287 -11.85 -27.93 -28.73
CA LEU A 287 -10.90 -28.26 -27.67
C LEU A 287 -10.69 -29.78 -27.53
N ASN A 288 -11.76 -30.56 -27.62
CA ASN A 288 -11.71 -32.03 -27.59
C ASN A 288 -11.04 -32.62 -28.85
N ARG A 289 -11.22 -31.98 -30.00
CA ARG A 289 -10.54 -32.36 -31.25
C ARG A 289 -9.05 -32.07 -31.13
N LEU A 290 -8.68 -30.87 -30.70
CA LEU A 290 -7.28 -30.43 -30.55
C LEU A 290 -6.50 -31.23 -29.52
N THR A 291 -7.15 -31.69 -28.44
CA THR A 291 -6.51 -32.56 -27.43
C THR A 291 -6.36 -34.02 -27.87
N ARG A 292 -7.18 -34.50 -28.82
CA ARG A 292 -7.12 -35.87 -29.35
C ARG A 292 -6.21 -36.00 -30.58
N ASP A 293 -6.30 -35.04 -31.49
CA ASP A 293 -5.66 -35.09 -32.81
C ASP A 293 -4.25 -34.50 -32.81
N SER A 294 -3.99 -33.58 -31.88
CA SER A 294 -2.72 -32.86 -31.74
C SER A 294 -2.25 -33.03 -30.31
N GLN A 295 -0.96 -33.27 -30.09
CA GLN A 295 -0.34 -33.44 -28.76
C GLN A 295 -0.36 -32.15 -27.92
N VAL A 296 -1.46 -31.41 -27.91
CA VAL A 296 -1.64 -30.19 -27.11
C VAL A 296 -1.82 -30.62 -25.67
N ASP A 297 -0.77 -30.45 -24.90
CA ASP A 297 -0.83 -30.58 -23.46
C ASP A 297 -1.49 -29.33 -22.87
N LEU A 298 -2.70 -29.47 -22.34
CA LEU A 298 -3.46 -28.39 -21.68
C LEU A 298 -2.76 -27.82 -20.43
N ASP A 299 -1.75 -28.52 -19.91
CA ASP A 299 -0.92 -28.09 -18.79
C ASP A 299 0.30 -27.29 -19.26
N THR A 300 0.50 -27.16 -20.57
CA THR A 300 1.57 -26.32 -21.11
C THR A 300 1.30 -24.88 -20.74
N PHE A 301 2.31 -24.27 -20.14
CA PHE A 301 2.34 -22.84 -19.89
C PHE A 301 2.56 -22.09 -21.20
N ASP A 302 1.82 -21.00 -21.40
CA ASP A 302 2.15 -20.01 -22.42
C ASP A 302 3.40 -19.19 -22.01
N ASP A 303 3.77 -18.23 -22.85
CA ASP A 303 4.90 -17.32 -22.62
C ASP A 303 4.72 -16.44 -21.35
N TYR A 304 3.53 -16.46 -20.74
CA TYR A 304 3.18 -15.72 -19.53
C TYR A 304 3.00 -16.61 -18.30
N TYR A 305 3.36 -17.90 -18.40
CA TYR A 305 3.17 -18.90 -17.35
C TYR A 305 1.71 -19.05 -16.92
N MET A 306 0.82 -19.04 -17.91
CA MET A 306 -0.61 -19.30 -17.76
C MET A 306 -1.06 -20.50 -18.61
N THR A 307 -1.88 -21.36 -18.04
CA THR A 307 -2.45 -22.54 -18.72
C THR A 307 -3.83 -22.24 -19.31
N ALA A 308 -4.33 -23.11 -20.17
CA ALA A 308 -5.71 -23.02 -20.66
C ALA A 308 -6.74 -22.94 -19.52
N LEU A 309 -6.50 -23.71 -18.45
CA LEU A 309 -7.31 -23.69 -17.24
C LEU A 309 -7.27 -22.31 -16.56
N SER A 310 -6.09 -21.69 -16.49
CA SER A 310 -5.91 -20.35 -15.93
C SER A 310 -6.82 -19.31 -16.55
N PHE A 311 -6.82 -19.23 -17.88
CA PHE A 311 -7.66 -18.29 -18.59
C PHE A 311 -9.14 -18.61 -18.47
N SER A 312 -9.51 -19.89 -18.52
CA SER A 312 -10.92 -20.30 -18.40
C SER A 312 -11.53 -19.81 -17.09
N ILE A 313 -10.78 -19.89 -15.98
CA ILE A 313 -11.22 -19.40 -14.68
C ILE A 313 -11.30 -17.87 -14.64
N LEU A 314 -10.25 -17.17 -15.09
CA LEU A 314 -10.21 -15.71 -15.02
C LEU A 314 -11.30 -15.04 -15.88
N ILE A 315 -11.59 -15.63 -17.04
CA ILE A 315 -12.62 -15.14 -17.98
C ILE A 315 -14.04 -15.60 -17.57
N GLY A 316 -14.17 -16.58 -16.67
CA GLY A 316 -15.48 -17.09 -16.22
C GLY A 316 -16.08 -18.17 -17.12
N ARG A 317 -15.27 -18.95 -17.84
CA ARG A 317 -15.70 -20.08 -18.68
C ARG A 317 -15.79 -21.38 -17.88
N GLU A 318 -16.88 -21.50 -17.11
CA GLU A 318 -17.19 -22.68 -16.30
C GLU A 318 -17.18 -23.99 -17.10
N ASP A 319 -17.81 -23.97 -18.28
CA ASP A 319 -17.92 -25.08 -19.21
C ASP A 319 -16.55 -25.68 -19.59
N VAL A 320 -15.61 -24.80 -19.93
CA VAL A 320 -14.24 -25.17 -20.29
C VAL A 320 -13.46 -25.64 -19.06
N ALA A 321 -13.58 -24.94 -17.92
CA ALA A 321 -12.89 -25.31 -16.69
C ALA A 321 -13.27 -26.73 -16.22
N ARG A 322 -14.57 -27.07 -16.19
CA ARG A 322 -15.04 -28.43 -15.85
C ARG A 322 -14.50 -29.47 -16.81
N TYR A 323 -14.50 -29.15 -18.11
CA TYR A 323 -13.99 -30.06 -19.12
C TYR A 323 -12.50 -30.38 -18.91
N ILE A 324 -11.67 -29.36 -18.64
CA ILE A 324 -10.23 -29.53 -18.42
C ILE A 324 -9.96 -30.38 -17.15
N TYR A 325 -10.61 -30.07 -16.02
CA TYR A 325 -10.47 -30.87 -14.80
C TYR A 325 -10.92 -32.33 -14.97
N LYS A 326 -11.97 -32.57 -15.76
CA LYS A 326 -12.43 -33.94 -16.07
C LYS A 326 -11.39 -34.73 -16.88
N LEU A 327 -10.68 -34.08 -17.80
CA LEU A 327 -9.64 -34.72 -18.60
C LEU A 327 -8.40 -35.04 -17.78
N LYS A 328 -8.02 -34.15 -16.85
CA LYS A 328 -6.79 -34.27 -16.09
C LYS A 328 -7.05 -34.04 -14.59
N LYS A 329 -7.16 -35.14 -13.85
CA LYS A 329 -7.50 -35.14 -12.42
C LYS A 329 -6.46 -34.47 -11.50
N ASN A 330 -5.25 -34.18 -11.99
CA ASN A 330 -4.14 -33.67 -11.18
C ASN A 330 -3.61 -32.30 -11.66
N VAL A 331 -4.36 -31.55 -12.48
CA VAL A 331 -3.93 -30.20 -12.88
C VAL A 331 -4.13 -29.26 -11.71
N LEU A 332 -3.04 -28.97 -11.02
CA LEU A 332 -3.02 -27.95 -9.99
C LEU A 332 -2.67 -26.62 -10.65
N ILE A 333 -3.56 -25.67 -10.49
CA ILE A 333 -3.30 -24.26 -10.74
C ILE A 333 -2.41 -23.72 -9.60
N GLY A 334 -2.66 -24.24 -8.39
CA GLY A 334 -1.94 -23.89 -7.17
C GLY A 334 -2.00 -22.40 -6.83
N ASN A 335 -1.00 -21.92 -6.11
CA ASN A 335 -0.90 -20.52 -5.68
C ASN A 335 -0.69 -19.53 -6.83
N CYS A 336 -0.42 -20.00 -8.07
CA CYS A 336 -0.04 -19.12 -9.17
C CYS A 336 -1.15 -18.18 -9.65
N ILE A 337 -2.42 -18.60 -9.52
CA ILE A 337 -3.58 -17.76 -9.86
C ILE A 337 -4.35 -17.36 -8.62
N ALA A 338 -4.28 -18.12 -7.53
CA ALA A 338 -4.86 -17.79 -6.23
C ALA A 338 -4.92 -16.29 -5.89
N ASP A 339 -3.78 -15.60 -5.94
CA ASP A 339 -3.66 -14.16 -5.66
C ASP A 339 -4.50 -13.30 -6.63
N PHE A 340 -4.63 -13.74 -7.88
CA PHE A 340 -5.33 -13.02 -8.94
C PHE A 340 -6.79 -13.42 -9.09
N VAL A 341 -7.14 -14.69 -8.85
CA VAL A 341 -8.51 -15.13 -8.59
C VAL A 341 -9.03 -14.30 -7.42
N GLY A 342 -8.23 -14.13 -6.37
CA GLY A 342 -8.40 -13.19 -5.26
C GLY A 342 -8.93 -11.81 -5.64
N VAL A 343 -8.19 -11.14 -6.52
CA VAL A 343 -8.54 -9.82 -7.05
C VAL A 343 -9.79 -9.88 -7.96
N ALA A 344 -10.03 -11.02 -8.62
CA ALA A 344 -11.19 -11.28 -9.45
C ALA A 344 -12.48 -11.64 -8.70
N LEU A 345 -12.37 -12.00 -7.42
CA LEU A 345 -13.45 -12.60 -6.63
C LEU A 345 -14.68 -11.70 -6.52
N ALA A 346 -14.52 -10.38 -6.68
CA ALA A 346 -15.62 -9.41 -6.60
C ALA A 346 -16.70 -9.71 -7.64
N ASP A 347 -16.40 -10.50 -8.66
CA ASP A 347 -17.32 -10.84 -9.72
C ASP A 347 -17.22 -12.34 -10.12
N ILE A 348 -16.51 -13.20 -9.36
CA ILE A 348 -16.40 -14.63 -9.73
C ILE A 348 -17.77 -15.28 -9.65
N GLU A 349 -18.16 -15.94 -10.74
CA GLU A 349 -19.37 -16.75 -10.76
C GLU A 349 -19.24 -17.88 -9.73
N PHE A 350 -20.26 -17.99 -8.87
CA PHE A 350 -20.42 -19.04 -7.86
C PHE A 350 -19.98 -20.43 -8.33
N LYS A 351 -20.28 -20.76 -9.58
CA LYS A 351 -20.00 -22.07 -10.18
C LYS A 351 -18.51 -22.31 -10.46
N VAL A 352 -17.74 -21.27 -10.76
CA VAL A 352 -16.28 -21.39 -10.92
C VAL A 352 -15.64 -21.69 -9.57
N LEU A 353 -16.15 -21.12 -8.49
CA LEU A 353 -15.68 -21.43 -7.13
C LEU A 353 -15.98 -22.87 -6.74
N GLU A 354 -17.14 -23.42 -7.07
CA GLU A 354 -17.47 -24.83 -6.86
C GLU A 354 -16.44 -25.76 -7.53
N ILE A 355 -16.05 -25.45 -8.77
CA ILE A 355 -15.06 -26.23 -9.52
C ILE A 355 -13.70 -26.18 -8.83
N ILE A 356 -13.24 -25.00 -8.41
CA ILE A 356 -11.97 -24.85 -7.70
C ILE A 356 -12.01 -25.63 -6.38
N ARG A 357 -13.09 -25.51 -5.60
CA ARG A 357 -13.28 -26.24 -4.34
C ARG A 357 -13.23 -27.76 -4.53
N GLU A 358 -13.82 -28.28 -5.60
CA GLU A 358 -13.86 -29.72 -5.91
C GLU A 358 -12.51 -30.28 -6.36
N HIS A 359 -11.68 -29.48 -7.03
CA HIS A 359 -10.53 -29.98 -7.78
C HIS A 359 -9.16 -29.38 -7.42
N ASP A 360 -9.09 -28.20 -6.80
CA ASP A 360 -7.85 -27.53 -6.42
C ASP A 360 -7.98 -26.83 -5.06
N PHE A 361 -7.77 -27.62 -3.99
CA PHE A 361 -7.95 -27.16 -2.61
C PHE A 361 -6.95 -26.06 -2.20
N ASP A 362 -5.74 -26.05 -2.76
CA ASP A 362 -4.75 -25.00 -2.47
C ASP A 362 -5.16 -23.66 -3.10
N CYS A 363 -5.65 -23.68 -4.35
CA CYS A 363 -6.24 -22.50 -4.97
C CYS A 363 -7.49 -22.04 -4.18
N TYR A 364 -8.32 -22.97 -3.73
CA TYR A 364 -9.51 -22.67 -2.92
C TYR A 364 -9.16 -21.96 -1.59
N LYS A 365 -8.15 -22.46 -0.85
CA LYS A 365 -7.65 -21.79 0.38
C LYS A 365 -7.28 -20.34 0.13
N ALA A 366 -6.53 -20.08 -0.93
CA ALA A 366 -6.10 -18.73 -1.22
C ALA A 366 -7.23 -17.83 -1.76
N VAL A 367 -8.25 -18.42 -2.39
CA VAL A 367 -9.51 -17.72 -2.68
C VAL A 367 -10.23 -17.32 -1.39
N VAL A 368 -10.35 -18.23 -0.42
CA VAL A 368 -10.91 -17.94 0.90
C VAL A 368 -10.12 -16.83 1.57
N PHE A 369 -8.78 -16.90 1.55
CA PHE A 369 -7.92 -15.83 2.03
C PHE A 369 -8.35 -14.49 1.41
N ASN A 370 -8.40 -14.36 0.08
CA ASN A 370 -8.77 -13.08 -0.53
C ASN A 370 -10.21 -12.61 -0.26
N ILE A 371 -11.20 -13.51 -0.07
CA ILE A 371 -12.57 -13.09 0.30
C ILE A 371 -12.63 -12.50 1.71
N PHE A 372 -11.94 -13.10 2.66
CA PHE A 372 -11.93 -12.59 4.04
C PHE A 372 -11.11 -11.28 4.18
N ALA A 373 -10.39 -10.89 3.13
CA ALA A 373 -9.65 -9.64 3.06
C ALA A 373 -10.56 -8.41 2.86
N ASP A 374 -11.68 -8.55 2.16
CA ASP A 374 -12.55 -7.42 1.76
C ASP A 374 -13.95 -7.52 2.39
N GLU A 375 -14.32 -6.53 3.22
CA GLU A 375 -15.63 -6.49 3.87
C GLU A 375 -16.80 -6.38 2.87
N LYS A 376 -16.54 -5.91 1.63
CA LYS A 376 -17.58 -5.78 0.61
C LYS A 376 -18.26 -7.11 0.29
N TYR A 377 -17.55 -8.24 0.36
CA TYR A 377 -18.15 -9.56 0.13
C TYR A 377 -19.28 -9.86 1.10
N PHE A 378 -19.13 -9.45 2.36
CA PHE A 378 -20.09 -9.74 3.43
C PHE A 378 -21.28 -8.78 3.43
N THR A 379 -21.22 -7.67 2.69
CA THR A 379 -22.27 -6.65 2.64
C THR A 379 -23.07 -6.68 1.34
N ALA A 380 -22.44 -6.98 0.20
CA ALA A 380 -23.13 -7.06 -1.08
C ALA A 380 -24.01 -8.32 -1.17
N SER A 381 -25.21 -8.17 -1.75
CA SER A 381 -26.13 -9.29 -1.99
C SER A 381 -25.66 -10.21 -3.12
N SER A 382 -24.83 -9.71 -4.04
CA SER A 382 -24.27 -10.43 -5.19
C SER A 382 -23.39 -11.63 -4.80
N HIS A 383 -22.87 -11.67 -3.57
CA HIS A 383 -21.95 -12.72 -3.12
C HIS A 383 -22.57 -13.72 -2.14
N LYS A 384 -23.91 -13.74 -2.02
CA LYS A 384 -24.60 -14.60 -1.05
C LYS A 384 -24.24 -16.07 -1.24
N ASP A 385 -24.27 -16.56 -2.48
CA ASP A 385 -24.06 -17.98 -2.78
C ASP A 385 -22.59 -18.36 -2.53
N VAL A 386 -21.64 -17.52 -2.95
CA VAL A 386 -20.19 -17.71 -2.71
C VAL A 386 -19.89 -17.81 -1.22
N LEU A 387 -20.44 -16.90 -0.41
CA LEU A 387 -20.26 -16.93 1.04
C LEU A 387 -20.92 -18.15 1.68
N GLN A 388 -22.05 -18.62 1.17
CA GLN A 388 -22.71 -19.80 1.73
C GLN A 388 -21.82 -21.05 1.63
N ILE A 389 -21.14 -21.25 0.49
CA ILE A 389 -20.16 -22.34 0.33
C ILE A 389 -19.01 -22.19 1.32
N ILE A 390 -18.37 -21.02 1.35
CA ILE A 390 -17.16 -20.82 2.14
C ILE A 390 -17.45 -20.95 3.64
N LEU A 391 -18.58 -20.39 4.10
CA LEU A 391 -19.00 -20.51 5.50
C LEU A 391 -19.27 -21.97 5.89
N SER A 392 -19.71 -22.82 4.96
CA SER A 392 -19.91 -24.26 5.22
C SER A 392 -18.60 -25.04 5.38
N ASP A 393 -17.50 -24.53 4.83
CA ASP A 393 -16.17 -25.15 4.89
C ASP A 393 -15.30 -24.64 6.05
N LEU A 394 -15.79 -23.70 6.86
CA LEU A 394 -15.09 -23.21 8.05
C LEU A 394 -14.91 -24.27 9.15
N ASN A 395 -15.47 -25.47 8.96
CA ASN A 395 -15.18 -26.62 9.83
C ASN A 395 -13.82 -27.26 9.53
N ASP A 396 -13.19 -26.99 8.38
CA ASP A 396 -11.82 -27.39 8.07
C ASP A 396 -10.81 -26.43 8.75
N GLU A 397 -9.79 -26.99 9.41
CA GLU A 397 -8.80 -26.20 10.16
C GLU A 397 -7.97 -25.28 9.26
N ASN A 398 -7.61 -25.73 8.05
CA ASN A 398 -6.82 -24.91 7.13
C ASN A 398 -7.66 -23.76 6.57
N ILE A 399 -8.90 -24.05 6.16
CA ILE A 399 -9.81 -23.01 5.64
C ILE A 399 -10.12 -21.97 6.72
N PHE A 400 -10.37 -22.41 7.96
CA PHE A 400 -10.61 -21.50 9.08
C PHE A 400 -9.38 -20.65 9.41
N TYR A 401 -8.19 -21.27 9.41
CA TYR A 401 -6.93 -20.54 9.61
C TYR A 401 -6.71 -19.47 8.54
N GLU A 402 -6.86 -19.81 7.26
CA GLU A 402 -6.71 -18.86 6.14
C GLU A 402 -7.71 -17.70 6.23
N ALA A 403 -8.96 -17.98 6.61
CA ALA A 403 -9.99 -16.97 6.84
C ALA A 403 -9.59 -16.00 7.98
N CYS A 404 -9.11 -16.54 9.12
CA CYS A 404 -8.61 -15.72 10.24
C CYS A 404 -7.38 -14.91 9.85
N GLN A 405 -6.39 -15.55 9.23
CA GLN A 405 -5.15 -14.91 8.80
C GLN A 405 -5.46 -13.76 7.84
N SER A 406 -6.32 -13.97 6.85
CA SER A 406 -6.68 -12.93 5.91
C SER A 406 -7.42 -11.76 6.56
N ALA A 407 -8.46 -12.03 7.35
CA ALA A 407 -9.24 -10.97 7.99
C ALA A 407 -8.35 -10.10 8.90
N ILE A 408 -7.37 -10.72 9.57
CA ILE A 408 -6.38 -10.02 10.38
C ILE A 408 -5.41 -9.22 9.51
N THR A 409 -4.78 -9.85 8.52
CA THR A 409 -3.74 -9.21 7.68
C THR A 409 -4.29 -8.08 6.80
N SER A 410 -5.56 -8.15 6.44
CA SER A 410 -6.25 -7.12 5.65
C SER A 410 -6.88 -6.02 6.50
N GLN A 411 -6.65 -6.05 7.81
CA GLN A 411 -7.18 -5.10 8.79
C GLN A 411 -8.71 -5.05 8.88
N ASN A 412 -9.38 -6.15 8.51
CA ASN A 412 -10.83 -6.27 8.58
C ASN A 412 -11.27 -6.68 9.99
N SER A 413 -11.13 -5.74 10.94
CA SER A 413 -11.37 -5.98 12.37
C SER A 413 -12.75 -6.56 12.64
N ARG A 414 -13.76 -6.14 11.89
CA ARG A 414 -15.13 -6.64 12.05
C ARG A 414 -15.21 -8.13 11.75
N ILE A 415 -14.74 -8.55 10.58
CA ILE A 415 -14.79 -9.96 10.18
C ILE A 415 -13.88 -10.82 11.06
N ALA A 416 -12.69 -10.32 11.41
CA ALA A 416 -11.80 -11.02 12.33
C ALA A 416 -12.46 -11.24 13.71
N LEU A 417 -13.15 -10.24 14.25
CA LEU A 417 -13.89 -10.37 15.52
C LEU A 417 -15.09 -11.32 15.40
N LEU A 418 -15.81 -11.32 14.27
CA LEU A 418 -16.89 -12.27 14.02
C LEU A 418 -16.36 -13.72 14.00
N LEU A 419 -15.24 -13.99 13.31
CA LEU A 419 -14.61 -15.31 13.28
C LEU A 419 -14.13 -15.75 14.68
N LEU A 420 -13.48 -14.85 15.40
CA LEU A 420 -12.81 -15.21 16.65
C LEU A 420 -13.75 -15.21 17.86
N SER A 421 -14.78 -14.35 17.89
CA SER A 421 -15.65 -14.15 19.05
C SER A 421 -17.13 -14.46 18.80
N ASP A 422 -17.70 -14.07 17.66
CA ASP A 422 -19.15 -14.08 17.42
C ASP A 422 -19.53 -14.81 16.13
N LEU A 423 -19.18 -16.11 16.07
CA LEU A 423 -19.50 -17.01 14.96
C LEU A 423 -21.01 -17.09 14.64
N PRO A 424 -21.93 -17.13 15.63
CA PRO A 424 -23.37 -17.17 15.33
C PRO A 424 -23.80 -15.98 14.49
N LYS A 425 -23.32 -14.78 14.79
CA LYS A 425 -23.63 -13.58 14.03
C LYS A 425 -23.04 -13.61 12.61
N LEU A 426 -21.86 -14.23 12.42
CA LEU A 426 -21.29 -14.44 11.09
C LEU A 426 -22.20 -15.33 10.23
N LEU A 427 -22.66 -16.45 10.80
CA LEU A 427 -23.51 -17.43 10.10
C LEU A 427 -24.91 -16.87 9.80
N GLN A 428 -25.47 -16.09 10.73
CA GLN A 428 -26.77 -15.41 10.56
C GLN A 428 -26.80 -14.40 9.41
N LEU A 429 -25.64 -13.90 8.95
CA LEU A 429 -25.62 -12.95 7.84
C LEU A 429 -26.10 -13.58 6.52
N ARG A 430 -26.02 -14.91 6.37
CA ARG A 430 -26.18 -15.55 5.05
C ARG A 430 -26.81 -16.96 5.02
N MET A 431 -26.88 -17.71 6.12
CA MET A 431 -27.56 -19.02 6.12
C MET A 431 -29.10 -18.86 6.21
N ASN A 432 -29.83 -19.73 5.48
CA ASN A 432 -31.30 -19.65 5.37
C ASN A 432 -32.05 -20.72 6.21
N SER A 433 -31.36 -21.62 6.92
CA SER A 433 -31.98 -22.77 7.60
C SER A 433 -31.42 -23.01 9.01
N VAL A 434 -32.30 -22.86 10.01
CA VAL A 434 -32.00 -22.88 11.46
C VAL A 434 -31.40 -24.20 11.97
N ASN A 435 -31.71 -25.34 11.34
CA ASN A 435 -31.27 -26.66 11.83
C ASN A 435 -29.84 -27.04 11.41
N ASP A 436 -29.41 -26.66 10.20
CA ASP A 436 -28.03 -26.91 9.72
C ASP A 436 -27.03 -25.96 10.41
N GLU A 437 -27.49 -24.78 10.83
CA GLU A 437 -26.68 -23.77 11.53
C GLU A 437 -26.15 -24.26 12.88
N GLN A 438 -26.93 -25.02 13.65
CA GLN A 438 -26.51 -25.42 15.00
C GLN A 438 -25.41 -26.48 14.98
N GLU A 439 -25.50 -27.45 14.08
CA GLU A 439 -24.49 -28.50 13.96
C GLU A 439 -23.20 -27.97 13.33
N LEU A 440 -23.32 -27.16 12.26
CA LEU A 440 -22.19 -26.48 11.66
C LEU A 440 -21.49 -25.55 12.68
N LEU A 441 -22.25 -24.78 13.48
CA LEU A 441 -21.69 -23.93 14.52
C LEU A 441 -20.90 -24.74 15.56
N ARG A 442 -21.37 -25.92 15.98
CA ARG A 442 -20.62 -26.78 16.90
C ARG A 442 -19.29 -27.23 16.29
N GLN A 443 -19.31 -27.64 15.01
CA GLN A 443 -18.11 -28.05 14.29
C GLN A 443 -17.11 -26.89 14.19
N ILE A 444 -17.54 -25.72 13.70
CA ILE A 444 -16.69 -24.54 13.57
C ILE A 444 -16.15 -24.08 14.94
N VAL A 445 -16.93 -24.17 16.02
CA VAL A 445 -16.44 -23.84 17.37
C VAL A 445 -15.31 -24.78 17.82
N SER A 446 -15.40 -26.07 17.46
CA SER A 446 -14.31 -27.04 17.72
C SER A 446 -13.07 -26.70 16.87
N THR A 447 -13.26 -26.48 15.57
CA THR A 447 -12.21 -26.07 14.63
C THR A 447 -11.50 -24.80 15.09
N ARG A 448 -12.26 -23.78 15.52
CA ARG A 448 -11.71 -22.54 16.08
C ARG A 448 -10.80 -22.80 17.28
N LYS A 449 -11.19 -23.69 18.20
CA LYS A 449 -10.35 -24.03 19.36
C LYS A 449 -9.05 -24.70 18.93
N ASN A 450 -9.11 -25.63 17.99
CA ASN A 450 -7.93 -26.30 17.45
C ASN A 450 -7.01 -25.32 16.73
N VAL A 451 -7.56 -24.45 15.88
CA VAL A 451 -6.80 -23.43 15.16
C VAL A 451 -6.13 -22.46 16.12
N ILE A 452 -6.81 -22.01 17.17
CA ILE A 452 -6.20 -21.11 18.17
C ILE A 452 -5.11 -21.84 18.97
N ALA A 453 -5.28 -23.12 19.28
CA ALA A 453 -4.26 -23.89 19.98
C ALA A 453 -3.01 -24.13 19.12
N ASN A 454 -3.19 -24.44 17.83
CA ASN A 454 -2.11 -24.83 16.92
C ASN A 454 -1.44 -23.63 16.22
N TYR A 455 -2.21 -22.58 15.90
CA TYR A 455 -1.78 -21.43 15.10
C TYR A 455 -2.02 -20.08 15.79
N GLY A 456 -2.43 -20.08 17.06
CA GLY A 456 -2.73 -18.84 17.79
C GLY A 456 -1.50 -17.92 17.91
N LYS A 457 -0.30 -18.49 17.93
CA LYS A 457 0.97 -17.77 17.94
C LYS A 457 1.15 -16.93 16.67
N GLU A 458 1.02 -17.56 15.50
CA GLU A 458 1.11 -16.95 14.18
C GLU A 458 0.02 -15.89 14.00
N LEU A 459 -1.22 -16.19 14.41
CA LEU A 459 -2.33 -15.24 14.34
C LEU A 459 -2.11 -14.02 15.23
N ILE A 460 -1.50 -14.16 16.42
CA ILE A 460 -1.11 -13.00 17.24
C ILE A 460 -0.03 -12.18 16.54
N LEU A 461 0.99 -12.83 15.95
CA LEU A 461 2.05 -12.13 15.22
C LEU A 461 1.48 -11.35 14.03
N HIS A 462 0.56 -11.94 13.26
CA HIS A 462 -0.16 -11.23 12.21
C HIS A 462 -1.02 -10.08 12.77
N ALA A 463 -1.77 -10.30 13.84
CA ALA A 463 -2.60 -9.25 14.43
C ALA A 463 -1.76 -8.08 14.95
N ALA A 464 -0.58 -8.38 15.51
CA ALA A 464 0.40 -7.39 15.91
C ALA A 464 0.97 -6.65 14.70
N ALA A 465 1.26 -7.34 13.59
CA ALA A 465 1.80 -6.78 12.36
C ALA A 465 0.82 -5.85 11.60
N PHE A 466 -0.48 -6.06 11.77
CA PHE A 466 -1.53 -5.35 11.03
C PHE A 466 -2.44 -4.49 11.93
N ARG A 467 -1.96 -4.07 13.11
CA ARG A 467 -2.64 -3.12 14.02
C ARG A 467 -4.00 -3.61 14.54
N GLN A 468 -4.17 -4.92 14.68
CA GLN A 468 -5.42 -5.55 15.11
C GLN A 468 -5.42 -5.83 16.62
N GLY A 469 -5.35 -4.75 17.42
CA GLY A 469 -5.27 -4.80 18.89
C GLY A 469 -6.32 -5.71 19.54
N HIS A 470 -7.58 -5.51 19.19
CA HIS A 470 -8.69 -6.31 19.72
C HIS A 470 -8.58 -7.80 19.38
N CYS A 471 -8.06 -8.15 18.19
CA CYS A 471 -7.86 -9.54 17.80
C CYS A 471 -6.82 -10.24 18.69
N ILE A 472 -5.75 -9.54 19.08
CA ILE A 472 -4.75 -10.05 20.02
C ILE A 472 -5.39 -10.40 21.35
N ARG A 473 -6.18 -9.49 21.92
CA ARG A 473 -6.89 -9.71 23.18
C ARG A 473 -7.82 -10.92 23.11
N VAL A 474 -8.58 -11.04 22.03
CA VAL A 474 -9.49 -12.16 21.81
C VAL A 474 -8.72 -13.47 21.65
N LEU A 475 -7.65 -13.52 20.85
CA LEU A 475 -6.83 -14.72 20.66
C LEU A 475 -6.23 -15.22 21.98
N ILE A 476 -5.67 -14.31 22.79
CA ILE A 476 -5.08 -14.64 24.09
C ILE A 476 -6.16 -15.11 25.07
N THR A 477 -7.31 -14.44 25.11
CA THR A 477 -8.45 -14.85 25.96
C THR A 477 -8.98 -16.24 25.57
N ASN A 478 -8.85 -16.61 24.30
CA ASN A 478 -9.20 -17.94 23.79
C ASN A 478 -8.06 -18.98 23.90
N GLY A 479 -6.94 -18.66 24.55
CA GLY A 479 -5.90 -19.62 24.91
C GLY A 479 -4.64 -19.62 24.03
N ALA A 480 -4.46 -18.64 23.15
CA ALA A 480 -3.23 -18.53 22.35
C ALA A 480 -1.97 -18.26 23.25
N PRO A 481 -0.80 -18.83 22.91
CA PRO A 481 0.39 -18.83 23.78
C PRO A 481 1.16 -17.49 23.74
N LEU A 482 0.77 -16.55 24.60
CA LEU A 482 1.38 -15.20 24.66
C LEU A 482 2.90 -15.19 24.91
N LEU A 483 3.42 -16.07 25.77
CA LEU A 483 4.83 -16.01 26.17
C LEU A 483 5.78 -16.43 25.03
N GLU A 484 5.37 -17.42 24.23
CA GLU A 484 6.12 -17.88 23.06
C GLU A 484 6.18 -16.81 21.97
N VAL A 485 5.08 -16.08 21.76
CA VAL A 485 5.04 -14.93 20.85
C VAL A 485 6.05 -13.88 21.29
N ILE A 486 6.11 -13.59 22.60
CA ILE A 486 7.00 -12.55 23.12
C ILE A 486 8.45 -12.94 22.97
N ASP A 487 8.79 -14.18 23.30
CA ASP A 487 10.16 -14.66 23.12
C ASP A 487 10.58 -14.55 21.64
N GLU A 488 9.71 -14.91 20.68
CA GLU A 488 10.01 -14.73 19.25
C GLU A 488 10.08 -13.26 18.80
N VAL A 489 9.17 -12.39 19.25
CA VAL A 489 9.21 -10.94 18.95
C VAL A 489 10.50 -10.32 19.50
N THR A 490 11.00 -10.81 20.64
CA THR A 490 12.25 -10.33 21.24
C THR A 490 13.50 -10.95 20.64
N GLU A 491 13.45 -12.17 20.10
CA GLU A 491 14.60 -12.94 19.60
C GLU A 491 14.81 -12.79 18.08
N TYR A 492 13.74 -12.81 17.28
CA TYR A 492 13.85 -12.97 15.83
C TYR A 492 13.47 -11.78 14.98
N SER A 493 12.71 -10.79 15.46
CA SER A 493 12.69 -9.42 14.94
C SER A 493 11.42 -8.62 15.30
N CYS A 494 11.60 -7.41 15.80
CA CYS A 494 10.59 -6.34 15.72
C CYS A 494 10.31 -5.87 14.27
N GLN A 495 10.70 -6.65 13.25
CA GLN A 495 10.36 -6.41 11.84
C GLN A 495 8.89 -6.77 11.59
N TYR A 496 8.35 -7.76 12.34
CA TYR A 496 6.93 -8.11 12.29
C TYR A 496 6.01 -7.02 12.83
N LEU A 497 6.48 -6.14 13.71
CA LEU A 497 5.65 -5.07 14.30
C LEU A 497 5.47 -3.86 13.37
N GLY A 498 5.74 -4.02 12.07
CA GLY A 498 5.52 -3.01 11.05
C GLY A 498 6.41 -1.78 11.19
N SER A 499 6.49 -0.99 10.13
CA SER A 499 7.10 0.35 10.22
C SER A 499 6.21 1.28 11.04
N PHE A 500 6.91 2.14 11.76
CA PHE A 500 6.56 3.41 12.40
C PHE A 500 5.39 4.14 11.74
N ILE A 501 4.79 5.08 12.48
CA ILE A 501 4.07 6.24 11.92
C ILE A 501 4.47 6.46 10.46
N GLU A 502 3.52 6.72 9.56
CA GLU A 502 3.79 7.00 8.16
C GLU A 502 4.58 8.29 8.00
N ILE A 503 5.85 8.19 8.32
CA ILE A 503 6.87 9.17 8.10
C ILE A 503 7.16 9.10 6.61
N PRO A 504 7.42 10.25 5.96
CA PRO A 504 7.88 10.26 4.59
C PRO A 504 8.98 9.22 4.37
N ASN A 505 8.78 8.34 3.39
CA ASN A 505 9.78 7.39 2.92
C ASN A 505 9.67 7.22 1.40
N TYR A 506 10.57 6.45 0.79
CA TYR A 506 10.57 6.26 -0.65
C TYR A 506 9.34 5.48 -1.17
N PHE A 507 8.72 4.61 -0.36
CA PHE A 507 7.50 3.88 -0.74
C PHE A 507 6.28 4.80 -0.85
N VAL A 508 6.21 5.86 -0.04
CA VAL A 508 5.14 6.87 -0.14
C VAL A 508 5.11 7.47 -1.54
N ILE A 509 6.28 7.75 -2.13
CA ILE A 509 6.38 8.30 -3.48
C ILE A 509 5.93 7.26 -4.52
N ALA A 510 6.25 5.99 -4.29
CA ALA A 510 5.98 4.90 -5.24
C ALA A 510 4.51 4.45 -5.29
N SER A 511 3.62 4.86 -4.38
CA SER A 511 2.23 4.41 -4.36
C SER A 511 1.25 5.51 -3.95
N ASN A 512 0.17 5.71 -4.71
CA ASN A 512 -0.85 6.70 -4.34
C ASN A 512 -1.54 6.35 -3.02
N SER A 513 -1.72 5.06 -2.73
CA SER A 513 -2.32 4.61 -1.47
C SER A 513 -1.44 4.96 -0.27
N LYS A 514 -0.13 4.72 -0.37
CA LYS A 514 0.84 5.10 0.68
C LYS A 514 0.97 6.62 0.82
N TYR A 515 0.91 7.36 -0.29
CA TYR A 515 0.87 8.82 -0.25
C TYR A 515 -0.40 9.36 0.43
N LYS A 516 -1.57 8.78 0.14
CA LYS A 516 -2.84 9.17 0.77
C LYS A 516 -2.77 9.05 2.29
N LEU A 517 -2.18 7.97 2.78
CA LEU A 517 -2.06 7.75 4.22
C LEU A 517 -1.06 8.77 4.83
N LEU A 518 0.11 9.03 4.20
CA LEU A 518 1.01 10.11 4.64
C LEU A 518 0.31 11.47 4.67
N HIS A 519 -0.48 11.79 3.64
CA HIS A 519 -1.23 13.06 3.58
C HIS A 519 -2.22 13.18 4.73
N GLN A 520 -2.94 12.10 5.06
CA GLN A 520 -3.82 12.07 6.23
C GLN A 520 -3.06 12.31 7.53
N PHE A 521 -1.88 11.69 7.68
CA PHE A 521 -1.03 11.89 8.84
C PHE A 521 -0.52 13.33 8.95
N LEU A 522 0.00 13.91 7.86
CA LEU A 522 0.47 15.30 7.83
C LEU A 522 -0.68 16.28 8.08
N TRP A 523 -1.87 15.98 7.57
CA TRP A 523 -3.05 16.79 7.85
C TRP A 523 -3.39 16.79 9.35
N GLN A 524 -3.40 15.62 10.00
CA GLN A 524 -3.56 15.52 11.46
C GLN A 524 -2.51 16.33 12.21
N LEU A 525 -1.24 16.29 11.77
CA LEU A 525 -0.17 17.10 12.34
C LEU A 525 -0.36 18.59 12.13
N SER A 526 -0.99 19.02 11.03
CA SER A 526 -1.21 20.44 10.73
C SER A 526 -2.48 21.03 11.36
N ASN A 527 -3.40 20.17 11.82
CA ASN A 527 -4.71 20.57 12.31
C ASN A 527 -4.60 21.52 13.53
N ALA A 528 -5.49 22.51 13.62
CA ALA A 528 -5.58 23.41 14.77
C ALA A 528 -5.89 22.64 16.06
N ASN A 529 -6.74 21.60 15.97
CA ASN A 529 -7.15 20.75 17.09
C ASN A 529 -6.21 19.53 17.25
N PHE A 530 -4.90 19.73 17.11
CA PHE A 530 -3.90 18.67 17.24
C PHE A 530 -3.96 18.01 18.63
N ASP A 531 -4.36 16.74 18.66
CA ASP A 531 -4.39 15.90 19.85
C ASP A 531 -3.33 14.79 19.75
N VAL A 532 -2.31 14.91 20.60
CA VAL A 532 -1.17 13.97 20.65
C VAL A 532 -1.61 12.57 21.09
N ASN A 533 -2.56 12.47 22.02
CA ASN A 533 -2.99 11.19 22.58
C ASN A 533 -3.85 10.43 21.57
N ALA A 534 -4.77 11.12 20.89
CA ALA A 534 -5.56 10.53 19.82
C ALA A 534 -4.67 9.93 18.72
N ILE A 535 -3.57 10.61 18.34
CA ILE A 535 -2.61 10.07 17.38
C ILE A 535 -1.88 8.85 17.97
N ILE A 536 -1.40 8.94 19.22
CA ILE A 536 -0.70 7.83 19.89
C ILE A 536 -1.56 6.56 19.96
N GLU A 537 -2.86 6.69 20.19
CA GLU A 537 -3.78 5.56 20.23
C GLU A 537 -3.91 4.82 18.89
N THR A 538 -3.61 5.49 17.77
CA THR A 538 -3.55 4.86 16.44
C THR A 538 -2.22 4.16 16.15
N LEU A 539 -1.20 4.30 17.03
CA LEU A 539 0.13 3.77 16.78
C LEU A 539 0.23 2.31 17.18
N GLN A 540 0.59 1.48 16.20
CA GLN A 540 0.71 0.03 16.29
C GLN A 540 1.39 -0.49 17.56
N PHE A 541 2.57 0.04 17.91
CA PHE A 541 3.31 -0.38 19.09
C PHE A 541 2.60 -0.03 20.40
N TYR A 542 1.95 1.13 20.45
CA TYR A 542 1.20 1.55 21.61
C TYR A 542 -0.06 0.72 21.76
N THR A 543 -0.85 0.56 20.68
CA THR A 543 -2.04 -0.28 20.68
C THR A 543 -1.71 -1.72 21.10
N PHE A 544 -0.65 -2.29 20.54
CA PHE A 544 -0.19 -3.64 20.89
C PHE A 544 0.20 -3.76 22.37
N ALA A 545 1.02 -2.83 22.89
CA ALA A 545 1.42 -2.83 24.29
C ALA A 545 0.24 -2.57 25.24
N LYS A 546 -0.67 -1.66 24.88
CA LYS A 546 -1.87 -1.31 25.64
C LYS A 546 -2.82 -2.49 25.73
N GLU A 547 -3.05 -3.22 24.65
CA GLU A 547 -3.92 -4.40 24.66
C GLU A 547 -3.36 -5.53 25.54
N ILE A 548 -2.04 -5.71 25.59
CA ILE A 548 -1.42 -6.64 26.55
C ILE A 548 -1.57 -6.12 27.99
N ALA A 549 -1.42 -4.81 28.21
CA ALA A 549 -1.57 -4.19 29.53
C ALA A 549 -3.01 -4.28 30.08
N ASP A 550 -4.00 -4.21 29.19
CA ASP A 550 -5.43 -4.25 29.51
C ASP A 550 -5.95 -5.69 29.73
N LEU A 551 -5.12 -6.73 29.49
CA LEU A 551 -5.48 -8.11 29.80
C LEU A 551 -5.64 -8.31 31.32
N PRO A 552 -6.51 -9.25 31.76
CA PRO A 552 -6.61 -9.62 33.17
C PRO A 552 -5.23 -9.90 33.76
N ILE A 553 -4.91 -9.22 34.86
CA ILE A 553 -3.56 -9.24 35.43
C ILE A 553 -3.26 -10.64 35.99
N CYS A 554 -2.53 -11.44 35.21
CA CYS A 554 -1.89 -12.67 35.67
C CYS A 554 -0.35 -12.51 35.64
N GLN A 555 0.37 -13.42 36.30
CA GLN A 555 1.83 -13.37 36.37
C GLN A 555 2.47 -13.39 34.97
N THR A 556 1.89 -14.14 34.03
CA THR A 556 2.31 -14.23 32.64
C THR A 556 2.23 -12.87 31.93
N THR A 557 1.14 -12.12 32.11
CA THR A 557 0.95 -10.78 31.52
C THR A 557 1.97 -9.77 32.06
N LYS A 558 2.30 -9.81 33.36
CA LYS A 558 3.33 -8.93 33.94
C LYS A 558 4.72 -9.23 33.38
N GLN A 559 5.07 -10.51 33.28
CA GLN A 559 6.36 -10.93 32.72
C GLN A 559 6.46 -10.58 31.23
N ALA A 560 5.37 -10.79 30.49
CA ALA A 560 5.20 -10.40 29.11
C ALA A 560 5.49 -8.91 28.88
N LEU A 561 4.80 -8.02 29.60
CA LEU A 561 4.95 -6.57 29.50
C LEU A 561 6.38 -6.11 29.80
N ASN A 562 6.97 -6.65 30.87
CA ASN A 562 8.34 -6.28 31.27
C ASN A 562 9.40 -6.75 30.26
N LYS A 563 9.16 -7.82 29.51
CA LYS A 563 10.04 -8.24 28.41
C LYS A 563 9.87 -7.36 27.16
N ILE A 564 8.63 -7.03 26.79
CA ILE A 564 8.34 -6.43 25.48
C ILE A 564 8.46 -4.90 25.47
N LEU A 565 8.05 -4.20 26.54
CA LEU A 565 8.07 -2.73 26.61
C LEU A 565 9.47 -2.16 26.38
N PRO A 566 10.54 -2.67 27.03
CA PRO A 566 11.89 -2.19 26.74
C PRO A 566 12.26 -2.35 25.26
N GLN A 567 11.94 -3.48 24.62
CA GLN A 567 12.29 -3.69 23.22
C GLN A 567 11.53 -2.74 22.30
N ILE A 568 10.23 -2.51 22.57
CA ILE A 568 9.41 -1.55 21.84
C ILE A 568 10.01 -0.13 21.96
N ILE A 569 10.29 0.32 23.19
CA ILE A 569 10.88 1.65 23.45
C ILE A 569 12.22 1.80 22.73
N LEU A 570 13.14 0.85 22.90
CA LEU A 570 14.47 0.89 22.26
C LEU A 570 14.35 0.91 20.74
N ARG A 571 13.42 0.13 20.17
CA ARG A 571 13.14 0.11 18.73
C ARG A 571 12.61 1.46 18.26
N ILE A 572 11.69 2.07 18.99
CA ILE A 572 11.16 3.41 18.67
C ILE A 572 12.27 4.45 18.63
N MET A 573 13.15 4.41 19.63
CA MET A 573 14.28 5.33 19.72
C MET A 573 15.36 5.10 18.66
N HIS A 574 15.48 3.87 18.14
CA HIS A 574 16.41 3.53 17.06
C HIS A 574 15.94 3.94 15.67
N CYS A 575 14.66 4.26 15.50
CA CYS A 575 14.11 4.58 14.18
C CYS A 575 14.28 6.06 13.83
N ASP A 576 13.72 6.48 12.69
CA ASP A 576 14.03 7.77 12.03
C ASP A 576 13.76 9.01 12.89
N TRP A 577 13.08 8.86 14.04
CA TRP A 577 12.89 9.88 15.08
C TRP A 577 14.18 10.39 15.73
N ARG A 578 15.32 9.75 15.45
CA ARG A 578 16.63 10.21 15.94
C ARG A 578 17.07 11.56 15.35
N LYS A 579 16.45 12.00 14.26
CA LYS A 579 16.80 13.23 13.53
C LYS A 579 15.53 13.98 13.13
N ALA A 580 15.67 15.28 12.89
CA ALA A 580 14.63 16.04 12.23
C ALA A 580 14.33 15.41 10.85
N ILE A 581 13.05 15.24 10.55
CA ILE A 581 12.56 14.64 9.31
C ILE A 581 11.95 15.73 8.43
N LEU A 582 11.13 16.60 9.03
CA LEU A 582 10.37 17.63 8.34
C LEU A 582 11.14 18.95 8.27
N MET A 583 10.97 19.67 7.16
CA MET A 583 11.50 21.03 7.00
C MET A 583 10.71 22.06 7.82
N ASP A 584 9.40 21.84 7.98
CA ASP A 584 8.54 22.71 8.76
C ASP A 584 8.78 22.52 10.26
N SER A 585 9.22 23.58 10.94
CA SER A 585 9.55 23.54 12.37
C SER A 585 8.35 23.26 13.27
N GLN A 586 7.15 23.72 12.89
CA GLN A 586 5.93 23.48 13.67
C GLN A 586 5.51 22.01 13.57
N LEU A 587 5.51 21.45 12.36
CA LEU A 587 5.20 20.03 12.16
C LEU A 587 6.26 19.14 12.82
N GLN A 588 7.54 19.49 12.73
CA GLN A 588 8.60 18.77 13.42
C GLN A 588 8.42 18.82 14.95
N THR A 589 8.09 19.97 15.52
CA THR A 589 7.82 20.11 16.96
C THR A 589 6.65 19.22 17.41
N ARG A 590 5.59 19.13 16.59
CA ARG A 590 4.44 18.26 16.87
C ARG A 590 4.80 16.77 16.77
N LEU A 591 5.64 16.40 15.80
CA LEU A 591 6.18 15.05 15.68
C LEU A 591 7.07 14.68 16.88
N ASP A 592 7.92 15.60 17.33
CA ASP A 592 8.75 15.41 18.52
C ASP A 592 7.90 15.26 19.79
N LYS A 593 6.78 16.00 19.88
CA LYS A 593 5.80 15.86 20.97
C LYS A 593 5.12 14.49 20.96
N ILE A 594 4.69 13.99 19.79
CA ILE A 594 4.17 12.61 19.67
C ILE A 594 5.22 11.62 20.15
N SER A 595 6.47 11.83 19.76
CA SER A 595 7.55 10.95 20.15
C SER A 595 7.75 10.87 21.66
N TYR A 596 7.83 12.03 22.31
CA TYR A 596 7.96 12.12 23.75
C TYR A 596 6.77 11.47 24.47
N THR A 597 5.55 11.86 24.12
CA THR A 597 4.33 11.36 24.79
C THR A 597 4.11 9.88 24.52
N LEU A 598 4.54 9.35 23.37
CA LEU A 598 4.50 7.90 23.11
C LEU A 598 5.40 7.14 24.09
N LEU A 599 6.64 7.59 24.27
CA LEU A 599 7.58 6.95 25.19
C LEU A 599 7.07 7.04 26.63
N GLU A 600 6.57 8.20 27.03
CA GLU A 600 5.94 8.43 28.32
C GLU A 600 4.78 7.45 28.56
N ASN A 601 3.81 7.39 27.63
CA ASN A 601 2.66 6.50 27.75
C ASN A 601 3.06 5.03 27.80
N LEU A 602 4.06 4.59 27.02
CA LEU A 602 4.57 3.22 27.06
C LEU A 602 5.19 2.87 28.42
N MET A 603 5.91 3.80 29.04
CA MET A 603 6.50 3.58 30.37
C MET A 603 5.43 3.45 31.45
N PHE A 604 4.31 4.16 31.33
CA PHE A 604 3.19 4.08 32.26
C PHE A 604 2.33 2.82 32.13
N LEU A 605 2.44 2.04 31.05
CA LEU A 605 1.69 0.79 30.88
C LEU A 605 2.10 -0.31 31.88
N SER A 606 3.27 -0.21 32.52
CA SER A 606 3.71 -1.17 33.55
C SER A 606 4.11 -0.47 34.84
N GLN A 607 3.40 -0.80 35.94
CA GLN A 607 3.71 -0.29 37.29
C GLN A 607 5.13 -0.64 37.78
N ASN A 608 5.80 -1.62 37.17
CA ASN A 608 7.16 -2.06 37.47
C ASN A 608 8.04 -2.06 36.23
N TYR A 609 7.83 -1.11 35.31
CA TYR A 609 8.68 -0.96 34.12
C TYR A 609 10.15 -0.82 34.52
N ASP A 610 11.00 -1.73 34.04
CA ASP A 610 12.44 -1.65 34.25
C ASP A 610 13.05 -0.67 33.24
N VAL A 611 13.15 0.60 33.66
CA VAL A 611 13.78 1.68 32.88
C VAL A 611 15.26 1.41 32.56
N ASN A 612 15.89 0.49 33.28
CA ASN A 612 17.29 0.13 33.13
C ASN A 612 17.52 -1.16 32.33
N ALA A 613 16.45 -1.70 31.72
CA ALA A 613 16.53 -2.85 30.83
C ALA A 613 17.53 -2.60 29.69
N ARG A 614 18.40 -3.57 29.46
CA ARG A 614 19.45 -3.51 28.43
C ARG A 614 18.99 -4.11 27.12
N HIS A 615 19.37 -3.45 26.03
CA HIS A 615 19.10 -3.90 24.68
C HIS A 615 19.95 -5.13 24.34
N ARG A 616 19.33 -6.12 23.69
CA ARG A 616 20.01 -7.34 23.21
C ARG A 616 20.41 -7.25 21.73
N CYS A 617 20.17 -6.12 21.05
CA CYS A 617 20.49 -5.99 19.63
C CYS A 617 22.01 -5.95 19.37
N ASN A 618 22.40 -6.55 18.25
CA ASN A 618 23.79 -6.66 17.79
C ASN A 618 24.45 -5.30 17.48
N ILE A 619 23.68 -4.25 17.18
CA ILE A 619 24.24 -2.95 16.78
C ILE A 619 24.84 -2.20 17.98
N HIS A 620 24.18 -2.27 19.14
CA HIS A 620 24.57 -1.58 20.37
C HIS A 620 24.26 -2.46 21.59
N PRO A 621 25.00 -3.56 21.76
CA PRO A 621 24.63 -4.58 22.72
C PRO A 621 24.85 -4.06 24.16
N GLY A 622 23.83 -4.18 25.00
CA GLY A 622 23.87 -3.76 26.40
C GLY A 622 23.49 -2.29 26.67
N ASP A 623 23.14 -1.51 25.64
CA ASP A 623 22.64 -0.15 25.81
C ASP A 623 21.29 -0.12 26.55
N THR A 624 21.09 0.84 27.45
CA THR A 624 19.75 1.16 27.98
C THR A 624 19.07 2.22 27.13
N ALA A 625 17.78 2.49 27.35
CA ALA A 625 17.07 3.57 26.67
C ALA A 625 17.78 4.92 26.85
N LEU A 626 18.33 5.17 28.04
CA LEU A 626 19.12 6.35 28.35
C LEU A 626 20.38 6.49 27.46
N PHE A 627 21.07 5.38 27.13
CA PHE A 627 22.21 5.40 26.19
C PHE A 627 21.80 5.84 24.79
N ILE A 628 20.67 5.34 24.30
CA ILE A 628 20.17 5.72 22.97
C ILE A 628 19.80 7.21 22.94
N ALA A 629 19.15 7.71 24.00
CA ALA A 629 18.81 9.13 24.15
C ALA A 629 20.07 10.02 24.18
N ALA A 630 21.13 9.59 24.86
CA ALA A 630 22.41 10.30 24.85
C ALA A 630 23.04 10.32 23.45
N ARG A 631 23.04 9.17 22.74
CA ARG A 631 23.59 9.08 21.38
C ARG A 631 22.80 9.87 20.34
N SER A 632 21.49 10.01 20.53
CA SER A 632 20.65 10.88 19.67
C SER A 632 20.84 12.36 19.99
N GLY A 633 21.35 12.70 21.17
CA GLY A 633 21.44 14.08 21.64
C GLY A 633 20.07 14.68 21.98
N ASN A 634 19.03 13.85 22.17
CA ASN A 634 17.68 14.30 22.46
C ASN A 634 17.53 14.58 23.96
N VAL A 635 17.66 15.84 24.35
CA VAL A 635 17.58 16.29 25.75
C VAL A 635 16.25 15.90 26.40
N ALA A 636 15.13 15.98 25.69
CA ALA A 636 13.81 15.63 26.21
C ALA A 636 13.72 14.15 26.57
N TRP A 637 14.24 13.25 25.73
CA TRP A 637 14.31 11.83 26.06
C TRP A 637 15.22 11.55 27.26
N ILE A 638 16.38 12.21 27.36
CA ILE A 638 17.29 12.04 28.52
C ILE A 638 16.57 12.49 29.80
N GLN A 639 15.88 13.64 29.78
CA GLN A 639 15.08 14.11 30.90
C GLN A 639 14.00 13.12 31.30
N LEU A 640 13.21 12.61 30.33
CA LEU A 640 12.16 11.62 30.57
C LEU A 640 12.70 10.37 31.29
N PHE A 641 13.77 9.77 30.78
CA PHE A 641 14.32 8.56 31.39
C PHE A 641 14.95 8.81 32.76
N LEU A 642 15.63 9.96 32.96
CA LEU A 642 16.17 10.33 34.27
C LEU A 642 15.07 10.61 35.30
N GLN A 643 13.97 11.23 34.90
CA GLN A 643 12.77 11.45 35.74
C GLN A 643 12.10 10.14 36.13
N ALA A 644 12.15 9.14 35.24
CA ALA A 644 11.67 7.79 35.51
C ALA A 644 12.65 6.91 36.31
N GLY A 645 13.81 7.44 36.73
CA GLY A 645 14.77 6.72 37.57
C GLY A 645 15.83 5.90 36.81
N ALA A 646 16.12 6.23 35.55
CA ALA A 646 17.20 5.60 34.80
C ALA A 646 18.57 5.83 35.47
N ASP A 647 19.35 4.75 35.61
CA ASP A 647 20.68 4.78 36.20
C ASP A 647 21.74 5.16 35.16
N ARG A 648 22.29 6.36 35.32
CA ARG A 648 23.38 6.92 34.50
C ARG A 648 24.75 6.24 34.71
N GLN A 649 24.90 5.41 35.75
CA GLN A 649 26.15 4.71 36.05
C GLN A 649 26.27 3.34 35.38
N ILE A 650 25.17 2.84 34.80
CA ILE A 650 25.18 1.60 34.02
C ILE A 650 26.20 1.72 32.89
N LYS A 651 27.04 0.69 32.76
CA LYS A 651 27.91 0.51 31.59
C LYS A 651 27.23 -0.43 30.61
N ASN A 652 27.34 -0.14 29.31
CA ASN A 652 26.94 -1.08 28.27
C ASN A 652 27.91 -2.27 28.20
N TYR A 653 27.68 -3.23 27.30
CA TYR A 653 28.55 -4.40 27.21
C TYR A 653 29.97 -4.07 26.70
N CYS A 654 30.13 -2.93 26.02
CA CYS A 654 31.43 -2.38 25.64
C CYS A 654 32.15 -1.65 26.80
N GLN A 655 31.61 -1.70 28.04
CA GLN A 655 32.13 -1.00 29.22
C GLN A 655 32.11 0.54 29.10
N GLU A 656 31.38 1.09 28.14
CA GLU A 656 31.25 2.53 27.94
C GLU A 656 30.32 3.11 29.00
N LYS A 657 30.69 4.27 29.56
CA LYS A 657 29.80 5.09 30.38
C LYS A 657 28.88 5.91 29.49
N LEU A 658 27.71 6.28 30.00
CA LEU A 658 26.74 7.12 29.30
C LEU A 658 27.37 8.40 28.70
N ILE A 659 28.28 9.05 29.43
CA ILE A 659 28.96 10.28 29.00
C ILE A 659 29.82 10.09 27.74
N HIS A 660 30.34 8.89 27.48
CA HIS A 660 31.14 8.60 26.28
C HIS A 660 30.26 8.39 25.05
N CYS A 661 28.97 8.15 25.27
CA CYS A 661 27.99 7.86 24.23
C CYS A 661 27.21 9.11 23.79
N ILE A 662 27.50 10.30 24.32
CA ILE A 662 26.78 11.51 23.91
C ILE A 662 27.14 11.81 22.44
N GLY A 663 26.15 11.75 21.54
CA GLY A 663 26.31 12.19 20.15
C GLY A 663 26.69 13.67 20.10
N LYS A 664 27.22 14.17 18.96
CA LYS A 664 27.72 15.57 18.72
C LYS A 664 27.67 16.50 19.95
N PRO A 665 28.79 17.08 20.42
CA PRO A 665 28.94 17.66 21.76
C PRO A 665 27.80 18.61 22.17
N SER A 666 26.73 18.05 22.72
CA SER A 666 25.60 18.80 23.27
C SER A 666 25.97 19.16 24.69
N LYS A 667 26.37 20.42 24.89
CA LYS A 667 26.68 20.98 26.22
C LYS A 667 25.51 20.76 27.18
N GLU A 668 24.29 20.83 26.66
CA GLU A 668 23.05 20.63 27.41
C GLU A 668 22.86 19.18 27.86
N CYS A 669 23.04 18.19 26.98
CA CYS A 669 23.01 16.77 27.36
C CYS A 669 24.08 16.45 28.40
N MET A 670 25.31 16.94 28.21
CA MET A 670 26.41 16.74 29.16
C MET A 670 26.11 17.38 30.53
N HIS A 671 25.59 18.60 30.53
CA HIS A 671 25.22 19.31 31.76
C HIS A 671 24.12 18.55 32.49
N LEU A 672 23.05 18.15 31.79
CA LEU A 672 21.94 17.40 32.35
C LEU A 672 22.43 16.08 32.96
N ILE A 673 23.18 15.27 32.22
CA ILE A 673 23.68 13.97 32.71
C ILE A 673 24.61 14.12 33.90
N LYS A 674 25.47 15.15 33.96
CA LYS A 674 26.41 15.37 35.08
C LYS A 674 25.71 15.91 36.32
N ASN A 675 24.78 16.83 36.14
CA ASN A 675 24.19 17.62 37.23
C ASN A 675 22.82 17.12 37.68
N TYR A 676 22.30 16.04 37.08
CA TYR A 676 21.09 15.39 37.57
C TYR A 676 21.34 14.75 38.94
N ASN A 677 20.87 15.42 39.99
CA ASN A 677 20.76 14.87 41.34
C ASN A 677 19.41 14.16 41.42
N SER A 678 19.36 12.95 41.96
CA SER A 678 18.19 12.08 41.99
C SER A 678 16.94 12.83 42.49
N CYS A 679 16.02 13.19 41.58
CA CYS A 679 14.71 13.68 41.99
C CYS A 679 13.88 12.53 42.55
N PRO A 680 13.11 12.73 43.63
CA PRO A 680 12.12 11.76 44.08
C PRO A 680 11.05 11.58 42.98
N LEU A 681 10.62 10.34 42.77
CA LEU A 681 9.56 9.95 41.85
C LEU A 681 8.34 10.87 42.01
N PRO A 682 7.58 11.21 40.94
CA PRO A 682 6.24 11.75 41.11
C PRO A 682 5.43 10.74 41.94
N SER A 683 4.86 11.22 43.05
CA SER A 683 4.01 10.43 43.94
C SER A 683 2.92 9.71 43.12
N LYS A 684 2.90 8.38 43.23
CA LYS A 684 1.91 7.48 42.61
C LYS A 684 0.49 8.10 42.67
N PRO A 685 -0.28 8.14 41.57
CA PRO A 685 -1.72 8.33 41.68
C PRO A 685 -2.32 7.06 42.33
N TYR A 686 -3.25 7.27 43.26
CA TYR A 686 -3.96 6.24 44.03
C TYR A 686 -4.83 5.34 43.15
#